data_AF-A0A932LGQ5-F1
#
_entry.id   AF-A0A932LGQ5-F1
#
_cell.length_a   1.000
_cell.length_b   1.000
_cell.length_c   1.000
_cell.angle_alpha   90.00
_cell.angle_beta   90.00
_cell.angle_gamma   90.00
#
_symmetry.space_group_name_H-M   'P 1'
#
loop_
_entity.id
_entity.type
_entity.pdbx_description
1 polymer ?
#
loop_
_entity_poly.entity_id
_entity_poly.type
_entity_poly.pdbx_seq_one_letter_code
_entity_poly.pdbx_strand_id
1 'polypeptide(L)'
;MWRDLLATLADWSWRETCGALPDAHEQRVGDLRSALNAYQSRYSTESDRRESLLQDLAPRREILQALRLRNDLILLAPYYIGWHDAESLIAESAVRPELDRLLTGLVALTDLLSADSASSVSLKDRKQQAMNTVEELKELWQKLDERLDATLADPDSTAKACGVRYLATTPLPYCGYERRDRLKGALKKLNEEEAGRFKEHFKSLASPSEQRADLTVQPPSSSPQLNNRLAFQVMLVRLAEGESPRVESLEKLRAQTRVGGSSSAMAQFSRELEEFYRGLPETLMGGGDGSVSMAERRLRLIDPLYLDQPRLETQAKRLVARLAYPAAFLERGLELSLQSDPEFAVTAGRSGPLLELRAGASGDLPALVTLTLEFDPKLIGVEPAPAAGDSGRRDATAAQGTPGAGKFSVQFTVDDPNKLLALPVRLTDRRDPATIVEGQQPSTTLKVRLEADRPSQPLAKEINLRLPGPERWELVALGTDENWESNFSGPDQIGLVLLPFPSGITPISLGVRNLASRERTVEAEIWIAPQRSRREPADRPSPLTSGGLEAQGFVRLAVSPPVKAPPDSGPNPQPLKLAPPPPPAPAEGKPPAASPPPAAPADDKAPKPDPRPPLDRDLLCVLKCDGAAEVRWLELRPRHPSEYLQPEVRYSKNGRRVDVTVFAKPGAQLRPDGCQVAFEVVGGFGGRPIPGKFDAHVQQGGLPVRMDAQLPPDDGRPEVELRLHADGYPRAFVYRFPTDQDIDGLLPLEDLREIEIVQPDASNAVYDPDKASEFPIELRLEAPWRHVRQGAQWVLEIIDPGNPGPVQRLGAPRPLDFERAIDFRWEQPAPEGGLQIFTGLDNFKLQEATRGYRDKRVRLIAALELTATGERKEDEVELVFDASAPTLAVPPVMTVVQGSPLSIPVRASDGGLSGVARVEYAIDLQQLGELKEPKPAIHGEGDAYEISMPKVELAPGRYEFLVRATDRVGRTSSVEKVVVLVQPPAAAAQAAAAKGTLKITVAAPASWADVKVDGAPKGKLKPGDPPLVLPDLDPGKHKIEATGFVRNRNSSYSEEVDLRAGEVKSVTLTLTQAPPVPPKQK
;
A
#
# COMPACT_ATOMS: atom_id res chain seq x y z
N MET A 1 -40.03 -4.42 -3.84
CA MET A 1 -39.70 -4.23 -5.27
C MET A 1 -40.11 -5.41 -6.15
N TRP A 2 -39.46 -6.58 -6.12
CA TRP A 2 -39.87 -7.73 -6.96
C TRP A 2 -41.27 -8.27 -6.64
N ARG A 3 -41.65 -8.28 -5.36
CA ARG A 3 -43.01 -8.64 -4.91
C ARG A 3 -44.07 -7.64 -5.38
N ASP A 4 -43.71 -6.37 -5.52
CA ASP A 4 -44.59 -5.30 -6.00
C ASP A 4 -44.72 -5.33 -7.53
N LEU A 5 -43.63 -5.68 -8.24
CA LEU A 5 -43.64 -5.96 -9.68
C LEU A 5 -44.54 -7.16 -10.01
N LEU A 6 -44.50 -8.21 -9.18
CA LEU A 6 -45.35 -9.39 -9.33
C LEU A 6 -46.83 -9.10 -9.00
N ALA A 7 -47.10 -8.24 -8.02
CA ALA A 7 -48.46 -7.77 -7.74
C ALA A 7 -49.01 -6.93 -8.90
N THR A 8 -48.17 -6.04 -9.48
CA THR A 8 -48.55 -5.17 -10.61
C THR A 8 -48.81 -5.98 -11.91
N LEU A 9 -48.04 -7.05 -12.15
CA LEU A 9 -48.24 -7.94 -13.29
C LEU A 9 -49.43 -8.90 -13.11
N ALA A 10 -49.77 -9.25 -11.87
CA ALA A 10 -50.96 -10.05 -11.55
C ALA A 10 -52.25 -9.22 -11.60
N ASP A 11 -52.18 -7.92 -11.31
CA ASP A 11 -53.32 -6.98 -11.41
C ASP A 11 -53.65 -6.55 -12.85
N TRP A 12 -52.80 -6.92 -13.82
CA TRP A 12 -52.99 -6.65 -15.25
C TRP A 12 -54.04 -7.57 -15.89
N SER A 13 -55.27 -7.51 -15.37
CA SER A 13 -56.44 -8.21 -15.88
C SER A 13 -57.16 -7.42 -16.98
N TRP A 14 -56.48 -7.15 -18.10
CA TRP A 14 -57.13 -6.61 -19.28
C TRP A 14 -57.71 -7.74 -20.14
N ARG A 15 -58.83 -8.34 -19.68
CA ARG A 15 -59.49 -9.46 -20.40
C ARG A 15 -60.84 -9.15 -21.02
N GLU A 16 -61.36 -7.93 -20.93
CA GLU A 16 -62.70 -7.64 -21.47
C GLU A 16 -62.77 -6.59 -22.60
N THR A 17 -61.67 -5.97 -23.03
CA THR A 17 -61.77 -4.85 -24.01
C THR A 17 -60.84 -4.86 -25.21
N CYS A 18 -59.93 -5.82 -25.38
CA CYS A 18 -59.10 -5.86 -26.58
C CYS A 18 -59.12 -7.25 -27.23
N GLY A 19 -59.64 -7.30 -28.46
CA GLY A 19 -59.71 -8.51 -29.28
C GLY A 19 -58.34 -9.12 -29.57
N ALA A 20 -58.38 -10.42 -29.89
CA ALA A 20 -57.28 -11.35 -30.18
C ALA A 20 -55.88 -10.73 -30.38
N LEU A 21 -54.97 -11.06 -29.46
CA LEU A 21 -53.53 -10.78 -29.60
C LEU A 21 -52.87 -11.76 -30.58
N PRO A 22 -51.79 -11.36 -31.30
CA PRO A 22 -51.06 -12.24 -32.20
C PRO A 22 -50.35 -13.39 -31.48
N ASP A 23 -50.28 -14.57 -32.10
CA ASP A 23 -49.70 -15.83 -31.59
C ASP A 23 -48.29 -15.67 -30.96
N ALA A 24 -47.50 -14.69 -31.41
CA ALA A 24 -46.17 -14.37 -30.87
C ALA A 24 -46.20 -13.88 -29.41
N HIS A 25 -47.32 -13.31 -28.95
CA HIS A 25 -47.49 -12.84 -27.58
C HIS A 25 -47.83 -13.98 -26.62
N GLU A 26 -48.62 -14.98 -27.05
CA GLU A 26 -48.88 -16.18 -26.24
C GLU A 26 -47.60 -16.99 -26.02
N GLN A 27 -46.75 -17.09 -27.03
CA GLN A 27 -45.46 -17.78 -26.91
C GLN A 27 -44.54 -17.08 -25.91
N ARG A 28 -44.43 -15.75 -25.96
CA ARG A 28 -43.65 -14.97 -24.98
C ARG A 28 -44.19 -15.06 -23.56
N VAL A 29 -45.51 -15.13 -23.38
CA VAL A 29 -46.12 -15.34 -22.06
C VAL A 29 -45.87 -16.77 -21.55
N GLY A 30 -45.85 -17.76 -22.45
CA GLY A 30 -45.46 -19.15 -22.15
C GLY A 30 -43.99 -19.27 -21.73
N ASP A 31 -43.09 -18.57 -22.41
CA ASP A 31 -41.66 -18.54 -22.11
C ASP A 31 -41.39 -17.87 -20.76
N LEU A 32 -42.08 -16.75 -20.47
CA LEU A 32 -42.00 -16.06 -19.18
C LEU A 32 -42.54 -16.91 -18.03
N ARG A 33 -43.65 -17.63 -18.22
CA ARG A 33 -44.15 -18.59 -17.22
C ARG A 33 -43.17 -19.74 -16.96
N SER A 34 -42.54 -20.25 -18.01
CA SER A 34 -41.56 -21.33 -17.88
C SER A 34 -40.30 -20.87 -17.16
N ALA A 35 -39.82 -19.66 -17.46
CA ALA A 35 -38.70 -19.03 -16.75
C ALA A 35 -39.05 -18.74 -15.28
N LEU A 36 -40.28 -18.30 -14.99
CA LEU A 36 -40.76 -18.03 -13.63
C LEU A 36 -40.87 -19.31 -12.81
N ASN A 37 -41.40 -20.39 -13.38
CA ASN A 37 -41.48 -21.70 -12.71
C ASN A 37 -40.08 -22.28 -12.45
N ALA A 38 -39.14 -22.12 -13.38
CA ALA A 38 -37.75 -22.51 -13.20
C ALA A 38 -37.06 -21.69 -12.08
N TYR A 39 -37.37 -20.39 -11.99
CA TYR A 39 -36.88 -19.53 -10.92
C TYR A 39 -37.49 -19.88 -9.56
N GLN A 40 -38.80 -20.13 -9.48
CA GLN A 40 -39.48 -20.54 -8.23
C GLN A 40 -38.99 -21.90 -7.74
N SER A 41 -38.76 -22.86 -8.64
CA SER A 41 -38.19 -24.16 -8.28
C SER A 41 -36.75 -24.02 -7.75
N ARG A 42 -35.92 -23.15 -8.34
CA ARG A 42 -34.60 -22.82 -7.79
C ARG A 42 -34.70 -22.14 -6.43
N TYR A 43 -35.63 -21.20 -6.27
CA TYR A 43 -35.81 -20.47 -5.02
C TYR A 43 -36.38 -21.33 -3.88
N SER A 44 -37.25 -22.30 -4.15
CA SER A 44 -37.71 -23.27 -3.13
C SER A 44 -36.57 -24.19 -2.71
N THR A 45 -35.78 -24.68 -3.66
CA THR A 45 -34.59 -25.51 -3.39
C THR A 45 -33.55 -24.72 -2.59
N GLU A 46 -33.43 -23.42 -2.82
CA GLU A 46 -32.53 -22.52 -2.13
C GLU A 46 -33.07 -22.08 -0.76
N SER A 47 -34.39 -21.97 -0.60
CA SER A 47 -35.06 -21.78 0.69
C SER A 47 -34.92 -23.00 1.59
N ASP A 48 -35.12 -24.21 1.07
CA ASP A 48 -34.91 -25.47 1.79
C ASP A 48 -33.43 -25.66 2.15
N ARG A 49 -32.51 -25.28 1.26
CA ARG A 49 -31.07 -25.19 1.56
C ARG A 49 -30.77 -24.16 2.64
N ARG A 50 -31.46 -23.02 2.63
CA ARG A 50 -31.27 -21.94 3.60
C ARG A 50 -31.83 -22.32 4.97
N GLU A 51 -32.91 -23.09 5.03
CA GLU A 51 -33.51 -23.62 6.25
C GLU A 51 -32.66 -24.76 6.84
N SER A 52 -32.11 -25.63 5.99
CA SER A 52 -31.07 -26.61 6.35
C SER A 52 -29.77 -25.92 6.84
N LEU A 53 -29.34 -24.84 6.18
CA LEU A 53 -28.21 -24.02 6.62
C LEU A 53 -28.51 -23.29 7.94
N LEU A 54 -29.74 -22.83 8.17
CA LEU A 54 -30.14 -22.17 9.42
C LEU A 54 -30.20 -23.15 10.60
N GLN A 55 -30.57 -24.42 10.36
CA GLN A 55 -30.45 -25.49 11.36
C GLN A 55 -28.98 -25.84 11.66
N ASP A 56 -28.09 -25.79 10.66
CA ASP A 56 -26.64 -25.91 10.83
C ASP A 56 -25.99 -24.66 11.47
N LEU A 57 -26.65 -23.51 11.46
CA LEU A 57 -26.15 -22.24 12.02
C LEU A 57 -26.53 -22.01 13.49
N ALA A 58 -27.53 -22.71 14.04
CA ALA A 58 -27.89 -22.61 15.46
C ALA A 58 -26.71 -22.94 16.42
N PRO A 59 -25.91 -24.01 16.18
CA PRO A 59 -24.67 -24.25 16.94
C PRO A 59 -23.65 -23.12 16.80
N ARG A 60 -23.59 -22.47 15.63
CA ARG A 60 -22.69 -21.35 15.34
C ARG A 60 -23.04 -20.12 16.17
N ARG A 61 -24.32 -19.88 16.46
CA ARG A 61 -24.77 -18.76 17.30
C ARG A 61 -24.35 -18.92 18.77
N GLU A 62 -24.46 -20.13 19.31
CA GLU A 62 -24.03 -20.45 20.69
C GLU A 62 -22.50 -20.37 20.82
N ILE A 63 -21.76 -20.89 19.83
CA ILE A 63 -20.29 -20.78 19.77
C ILE A 63 -19.87 -19.31 19.63
N LEU A 64 -20.56 -18.50 18.82
CA LEU A 64 -20.29 -17.07 18.71
C LEU A 64 -20.61 -16.30 20.00
N GLN A 65 -21.63 -16.72 20.76
CA GLN A 65 -21.91 -16.17 22.09
C GLN A 65 -20.83 -16.56 23.11
N ALA A 66 -20.35 -17.80 23.09
CA ALA A 66 -19.25 -18.25 23.93
C ALA A 66 -17.94 -17.51 23.60
N LEU A 67 -17.65 -17.32 22.31
CA LEU A 67 -16.49 -16.54 21.83
C LEU A 67 -16.61 -15.06 22.21
N ARG A 68 -17.80 -14.48 22.11
CA ARG A 68 -18.06 -13.10 22.54
C ARG A 68 -17.85 -12.95 24.05
N LEU A 69 -18.39 -13.86 24.86
CA LEU A 69 -18.23 -13.84 26.31
C LEU A 69 -16.77 -14.05 26.71
N ARG A 70 -16.05 -14.97 26.06
CA ARG A 70 -14.59 -15.14 26.21
C ARG A 70 -13.87 -13.81 25.96
N ASN A 71 -14.16 -13.15 24.83
CA ASN A 71 -13.49 -11.91 24.47
C ASN A 71 -13.82 -10.78 25.44
N ASP A 72 -15.08 -10.65 25.86
CA ASP A 72 -15.51 -9.65 26.84
C ASP A 72 -14.81 -9.88 28.20
N LEU A 73 -14.68 -11.14 28.64
CA LEU A 73 -13.98 -11.49 29.89
C LEU A 73 -12.47 -11.29 29.79
N ILE A 74 -11.84 -11.60 28.65
CA ILE A 74 -10.41 -11.33 28.39
C ILE A 74 -10.14 -9.82 28.40
N LEU A 75 -11.06 -9.01 27.86
CA LEU A 75 -10.95 -7.55 27.85
C LEU A 75 -11.08 -6.94 29.25
N LEU A 76 -11.89 -7.54 30.13
CA LEU A 76 -12.15 -7.02 31.47
C LEU A 76 -11.15 -7.53 32.53
N ALA A 77 -10.55 -8.70 32.33
CA ALA A 77 -9.64 -9.33 33.30
C ALA A 77 -8.42 -8.46 33.69
N PRO A 78 -7.73 -7.74 32.77
CA PRO A 78 -6.60 -6.87 33.12
C PRO A 78 -6.98 -5.71 34.04
N TYR A 79 -8.21 -5.20 33.93
CA TYR A 79 -8.70 -4.13 34.80
C TYR A 79 -8.96 -4.63 36.22
N TYR A 80 -9.53 -5.84 36.36
CA TYR A 80 -9.70 -6.47 37.67
C TYR A 80 -8.35 -6.84 38.32
N ILE A 81 -7.40 -7.33 37.52
CA ILE A 81 -6.03 -7.64 37.98
C ILE A 81 -5.33 -6.35 38.43
N GLY A 82 -5.37 -5.29 37.62
CA GLY A 82 -4.76 -4.00 37.97
C GLY A 82 -5.41 -3.31 39.16
N TRP A 83 -6.70 -3.54 39.41
CA TRP A 83 -7.39 -2.98 40.57
C TRP A 83 -7.07 -3.74 41.86
N HIS A 84 -6.86 -5.06 41.79
CA HIS A 84 -6.41 -5.85 42.94
C HIS A 84 -4.91 -5.75 43.22
N ASP A 85 -4.05 -5.55 42.21
CA ASP A 85 -2.60 -5.37 42.40
C ASP A 85 -2.24 -4.03 43.08
N ALA A 86 -3.15 -3.05 43.07
CA ALA A 86 -2.98 -1.81 43.83
C ALA A 86 -3.02 -2.04 45.37
N GLU A 87 -3.52 -3.19 45.85
CA GLU A 87 -3.52 -3.59 47.26
C GLU A 87 -2.44 -4.66 47.55
N SER A 88 -1.20 -4.24 47.69
CA SER A 88 -0.10 -5.09 48.18
C SER A 88 -0.13 -5.38 49.70
N LEU A 89 -1.28 -5.23 50.38
CA LEU A 89 -1.37 -5.33 51.85
C LEU A 89 -2.39 -6.31 52.42
N ILE A 90 -3.10 -7.11 51.61
CA ILE A 90 -3.91 -8.22 52.13
C ILE A 90 -3.59 -9.49 51.34
N ALA A 91 -2.60 -10.23 51.85
CA ALA A 91 -2.18 -11.53 51.32
C ALA A 91 -3.20 -12.67 51.55
N GLU A 92 -4.43 -12.38 52.00
CA GLU A 92 -5.49 -13.37 52.24
C GLU A 92 -6.87 -12.87 51.79
N SER A 93 -7.00 -12.27 50.61
CA SER A 93 -8.33 -11.95 50.09
C SER A 93 -9.01 -13.22 49.53
N ALA A 94 -10.26 -13.44 49.97
CA ALA A 94 -11.10 -14.58 49.57
C ALA A 94 -11.42 -14.64 48.05
N VAL A 95 -10.99 -13.63 47.28
CA VAL A 95 -11.31 -13.39 45.86
C VAL A 95 -10.28 -14.03 44.93
N ARG A 96 -9.03 -14.16 45.35
CA ARG A 96 -7.94 -14.72 44.51
C ARG A 96 -8.23 -16.14 43.99
N PRO A 97 -8.80 -17.08 44.79
CA PRO A 97 -9.16 -18.40 44.28
C PRO A 97 -10.25 -18.38 43.20
N GLU A 98 -11.16 -17.39 43.24
CA GLU A 98 -12.24 -17.25 42.26
C GLU A 98 -11.72 -16.65 40.95
N LEU A 99 -10.78 -15.70 41.03
CA LEU A 99 -10.09 -15.13 39.86
C LEU A 99 -9.19 -16.17 39.17
N ASP A 100 -8.42 -16.96 39.92
CA ASP A 100 -7.58 -18.03 39.36
C ASP A 100 -8.44 -19.12 38.68
N ARG A 101 -9.62 -19.44 39.25
CA ARG A 101 -10.60 -20.34 38.63
C ARG A 101 -11.20 -19.74 37.35
N LEU A 102 -11.51 -18.45 37.33
CA LEU A 102 -12.00 -17.76 36.14
C LEU A 102 -10.97 -17.81 35.00
N LEU A 103 -9.71 -17.49 35.29
CA LEU A 103 -8.61 -17.54 34.31
C LEU A 103 -8.37 -18.96 33.80
N THR A 104 -8.38 -19.95 34.70
CA THR A 104 -8.23 -21.37 34.33
C THR A 104 -9.37 -21.85 33.44
N GLY A 105 -10.62 -21.47 33.75
CA GLY A 105 -11.78 -21.81 32.94
C GLY A 105 -11.76 -21.16 31.55
N LEU A 106 -11.26 -19.92 31.43
CA LEU A 106 -11.11 -19.23 30.14
C LEU A 106 -10.08 -19.92 29.23
N VAL A 107 -8.99 -20.41 29.79
CA VAL A 107 -8.00 -21.22 29.05
C VAL A 107 -8.62 -22.54 28.61
N ALA A 108 -9.30 -23.26 29.51
CA ALA A 108 -9.97 -24.52 29.19
C ALA A 108 -11.04 -24.35 28.08
N LEU A 109 -11.80 -23.24 28.11
CA LEU A 109 -12.76 -22.90 27.06
C LEU A 109 -12.06 -22.63 25.72
N THR A 110 -10.91 -21.95 25.73
CA THR A 110 -10.13 -21.67 24.53
C THR A 110 -9.59 -22.97 23.91
N ASP A 111 -9.09 -23.88 24.75
CA ASP A 111 -8.60 -25.19 24.30
C ASP A 111 -9.74 -26.03 23.69
N LEU A 112 -10.93 -26.04 24.32
CA LEU A 112 -12.12 -26.74 23.83
C LEU A 112 -12.64 -26.21 22.49
N LEU A 113 -12.46 -24.91 22.22
CA LEU A 113 -12.90 -24.23 21.00
C LEU A 113 -11.85 -24.25 19.88
N SER A 114 -10.60 -24.62 20.18
CA SER A 114 -9.51 -24.71 19.20
C SER A 114 -9.59 -25.98 18.34
N ALA A 115 -9.36 -25.84 17.03
CA ALA A 115 -9.50 -26.92 16.04
C ALA A 115 -8.45 -28.03 16.16
N ASP A 116 -7.29 -27.72 16.77
CA ASP A 116 -6.12 -28.62 16.85
C ASP A 116 -6.01 -29.42 18.15
N SER A 117 -7.00 -29.36 19.05
CA SER A 117 -7.01 -30.28 20.18
C SER A 117 -7.27 -31.71 19.67
N ALA A 118 -6.21 -32.50 19.51
CA ALA A 118 -6.24 -33.90 19.10
C ALA A 118 -6.82 -34.81 20.21
N SER A 119 -7.99 -34.48 20.75
CA SER A 119 -8.68 -35.30 21.74
C SER A 119 -9.66 -36.26 21.06
N SER A 120 -9.74 -37.49 21.54
CA SER A 120 -10.69 -38.55 21.13
C SER A 120 -12.16 -38.24 21.46
N VAL A 121 -12.46 -37.01 21.86
CA VAL A 121 -13.78 -36.55 22.32
C VAL A 121 -14.60 -36.09 21.12
N SER A 122 -15.81 -36.62 20.98
CA SER A 122 -16.70 -36.30 19.86
C SER A 122 -17.04 -34.80 19.84
N LEU A 123 -17.29 -34.24 18.64
CA LEU A 123 -17.66 -32.83 18.49
C LEU A 123 -18.87 -32.45 19.37
N LYS A 124 -19.81 -33.39 19.55
CA LYS A 124 -20.99 -33.23 20.40
C LYS A 124 -20.61 -33.09 21.88
N ASP A 125 -19.67 -33.90 22.35
CA ASP A 125 -19.20 -33.87 23.74
C ASP A 125 -18.32 -32.64 24.02
N ARG A 126 -17.48 -32.23 23.06
CA ARG A 126 -16.72 -30.96 23.15
C ARG A 126 -17.65 -29.75 23.22
N LYS A 127 -18.72 -29.75 22.41
CA LYS A 127 -19.76 -28.71 22.47
C LYS A 127 -20.39 -28.66 23.86
N GLN A 128 -20.77 -29.82 24.42
CA GLN A 128 -21.38 -29.87 25.74
C GLN A 128 -20.41 -29.41 26.85
N GLN A 129 -19.14 -29.80 26.77
CA GLN A 129 -18.10 -29.35 27.70
C GLN A 129 -17.87 -27.84 27.63
N ALA A 130 -17.76 -27.27 26.42
CA ALA A 130 -17.60 -25.83 26.24
C ALA A 130 -18.80 -25.06 26.81
N MET A 131 -20.02 -25.55 26.61
CA MET A 131 -21.22 -24.95 27.19
C MET A 131 -21.23 -25.02 28.71
N ASN A 132 -20.84 -26.15 29.30
CA ASN A 132 -20.74 -26.27 30.76
C ASN A 132 -19.67 -25.32 31.33
N THR A 133 -18.51 -25.21 30.68
CA THR A 133 -17.45 -24.26 31.09
C THR A 133 -17.90 -22.80 30.97
N VAL A 134 -18.70 -22.45 29.97
CA VAL A 134 -19.29 -21.10 29.84
C VAL A 134 -20.23 -20.79 31.01
N GLU A 135 -21.09 -21.73 31.41
CA GLU A 135 -22.00 -21.51 32.54
C GLU A 135 -21.24 -21.42 33.87
N GLU A 136 -20.21 -22.23 34.09
CA GLU A 136 -19.32 -22.13 35.26
C GLU A 136 -18.61 -20.76 35.32
N LEU A 137 -18.13 -20.26 34.17
CA LEU A 137 -17.49 -18.95 34.08
C LEU A 137 -18.47 -17.80 34.36
N LYS A 138 -19.72 -17.90 33.91
CA LYS A 138 -20.77 -16.92 34.24
C LYS A 138 -21.05 -16.89 35.75
N GLU A 139 -21.16 -18.05 36.39
CA GLU A 139 -21.40 -18.13 37.83
C GLU A 139 -20.21 -17.57 38.64
N LEU A 140 -18.97 -17.88 38.24
CA LEU A 140 -17.77 -17.30 38.83
C LEU A 140 -17.71 -15.79 38.66
N TRP A 141 -18.05 -15.30 37.47
CA TRP A 141 -18.11 -13.87 37.21
C TRP A 141 -19.15 -13.16 38.08
N GLN A 142 -20.34 -13.73 38.20
CA GLN A 142 -21.39 -13.18 39.06
C GLN A 142 -20.95 -13.12 40.53
N LYS A 143 -20.28 -14.15 41.05
CA LYS A 143 -19.72 -14.14 42.42
C LYS A 143 -18.66 -13.07 42.62
N LEU A 144 -17.79 -12.86 41.63
CA LEU A 144 -16.79 -11.79 41.65
C LEU A 144 -17.45 -10.40 41.66
N ASP A 145 -18.52 -10.23 40.87
CA ASP A 145 -19.26 -8.96 40.80
C ASP A 145 -20.02 -8.66 42.11
N GLU A 146 -20.69 -9.65 42.69
CA GLU A 146 -21.39 -9.51 43.98
C GLU A 146 -20.44 -9.17 45.14
N ARG A 147 -19.25 -9.79 45.17
CA ARG A 147 -18.23 -9.50 46.18
C ARG A 147 -17.59 -8.13 45.99
N LEU A 148 -17.40 -7.72 44.75
CA LEU A 148 -16.93 -6.38 44.45
C LEU A 148 -17.94 -5.33 44.91
N ASP A 149 -19.22 -5.53 44.64
CA ASP A 149 -20.28 -4.65 45.12
C ASP A 149 -20.34 -4.60 46.66
N ALA A 150 -20.16 -5.73 47.34
CA ALA A 150 -20.07 -5.77 48.80
C ALA A 150 -18.87 -4.98 49.34
N THR A 151 -17.72 -5.04 48.65
CA THR A 151 -16.50 -4.31 49.03
C THR A 151 -16.66 -2.81 48.82
N LEU A 152 -17.32 -2.41 47.73
CA LEU A 152 -17.63 -1.01 47.42
C LEU A 152 -18.75 -0.42 48.28
N ALA A 153 -19.56 -1.25 48.93
CA ALA A 153 -20.62 -0.81 49.83
C ALA A 153 -20.10 -0.40 51.22
N ASP A 154 -18.90 -0.85 51.61
CA ASP A 154 -18.22 -0.44 52.84
C ASP A 154 -17.27 0.75 52.58
N PRO A 155 -17.59 1.96 53.06
CA PRO A 155 -16.80 3.17 52.80
C PRO A 155 -15.36 3.10 53.31
N ASP A 156 -15.12 2.41 54.43
CA ASP A 156 -13.78 2.33 55.04
C ASP A 156 -12.88 1.34 54.29
N SER A 157 -13.46 0.24 53.81
CA SER A 157 -12.78 -0.70 52.91
C SER A 157 -12.51 -0.07 51.54
N THR A 158 -13.47 0.71 51.01
CA THR A 158 -13.33 1.45 49.74
C THR A 158 -12.24 2.52 49.82
N ALA A 159 -12.16 3.27 50.92
CA ALA A 159 -11.14 4.29 51.13
C ALA A 159 -9.73 3.70 51.28
N LYS A 160 -9.58 2.53 51.92
CA LYS A 160 -8.30 1.81 51.99
C LYS A 160 -7.87 1.22 50.64
N ALA A 161 -8.81 0.68 49.87
CA ALA A 161 -8.53 0.09 48.55
C ALA A 161 -8.14 1.16 47.50
N CYS A 162 -8.62 2.39 47.64
CA CYS A 162 -8.45 3.46 46.64
C CYS A 162 -7.20 4.36 46.84
N GLY A 163 -6.13 3.85 47.44
CA GLY A 163 -4.86 4.59 47.65
C GLY A 163 -4.48 5.49 46.45
N VAL A 164 -4.50 6.80 46.70
CA VAL A 164 -4.50 7.87 45.69
C VAL A 164 -3.22 7.87 44.85
N ARG A 165 -3.28 7.29 43.63
CA ARG A 165 -2.32 7.63 42.56
C ARG A 165 -2.77 7.29 41.14
N TYR A 166 -3.67 6.32 40.94
CA TYR A 166 -3.90 5.77 39.59
C TYR A 166 -5.30 6.00 38.98
N LEU A 167 -6.31 6.35 39.79
CA LEU A 167 -7.71 6.42 39.30
C LEU A 167 -8.16 7.80 38.80
N ALA A 168 -7.36 8.86 38.98
CA ALA A 168 -7.73 10.21 38.56
C ALA A 168 -7.60 10.46 37.05
N THR A 169 -6.90 9.59 36.31
CA THR A 169 -6.50 9.86 34.92
C THR A 169 -7.07 8.89 33.88
N THR A 170 -7.78 7.84 34.29
CA THR A 170 -8.21 6.76 33.36
C THR A 170 -9.73 6.67 33.27
N PRO A 171 -10.36 6.86 32.10
CA PRO A 171 -11.80 6.72 31.96
C PRO A 171 -12.19 5.24 32.03
N LEU A 172 -12.89 4.83 33.10
CA LEU A 172 -13.50 3.50 33.21
C LEU A 172 -14.76 3.45 32.32
N PRO A 173 -14.76 2.78 31.15
CA PRO A 173 -15.85 2.89 30.18
C PRO A 173 -17.03 1.95 30.47
N TYR A 174 -16.88 0.99 31.39
CA TYR A 174 -17.83 -0.12 31.57
C TYR A 174 -18.40 -0.27 32.99
N CYS A 175 -18.15 0.67 33.90
CA CYS A 175 -18.87 0.70 35.18
C CYS A 175 -20.27 1.31 34.97
N GLY A 176 -21.32 0.61 35.40
CA GLY A 176 -22.69 1.15 35.40
C GLY A 176 -22.76 2.52 36.09
N TYR A 177 -23.64 3.39 35.61
CA TYR A 177 -23.75 4.80 36.03
C TYR A 177 -23.78 4.98 37.56
N GLU A 178 -24.54 4.14 38.26
CA GLU A 178 -24.65 4.22 39.73
C GLU A 178 -23.34 3.90 40.46
N ARG A 179 -22.57 2.90 39.99
CA ARG A 179 -21.27 2.55 40.60
C ARG A 179 -20.25 3.68 40.41
N ARG A 180 -20.26 4.31 39.23
CA ARG A 180 -19.37 5.43 38.91
C ARG A 180 -19.62 6.65 39.80
N ASP A 181 -20.89 6.94 40.09
CA ASP A 181 -21.26 8.08 40.93
C ASP A 181 -21.00 7.82 42.42
N ARG A 182 -21.14 6.57 42.90
CA ARG A 182 -20.69 6.19 44.25
C ARG A 182 -19.19 6.34 44.42
N LEU A 183 -18.39 5.88 43.45
CA LEU A 183 -16.94 6.01 43.47
C LEU A 183 -16.48 7.48 43.45
N LYS A 184 -17.12 8.32 42.63
CA LYS A 184 -16.89 9.78 42.62
C LYS A 184 -17.24 10.42 43.96
N GLY A 185 -18.33 10.00 44.60
CA GLY A 185 -18.74 10.48 45.92
C GLY A 185 -17.71 10.15 47.01
N ALA A 186 -17.18 8.92 47.01
CA ALA A 186 -16.15 8.48 47.94
C ALA A 186 -14.82 9.24 47.72
N LEU A 187 -14.37 9.37 46.46
CA LEU A 187 -13.16 10.12 46.11
C LEU A 187 -13.26 11.61 46.44
N LYS A 188 -14.44 12.21 46.28
CA LYS A 188 -14.68 13.61 46.65
C LYS A 188 -14.53 13.81 48.16
N LYS A 189 -15.11 12.94 48.99
CA LYS A 189 -14.94 12.97 50.45
C LYS A 189 -13.48 12.82 50.87
N LEU A 190 -12.75 11.87 50.26
CA LEU A 190 -11.34 11.64 50.57
C LEU A 190 -10.47 12.86 50.24
N ASN A 191 -10.70 13.50 49.09
CA ASN A 191 -9.99 14.72 48.69
C ASN A 191 -10.33 15.92 49.59
N GLU A 192 -11.58 16.03 50.06
CA GLU A 192 -11.98 17.07 51.01
C GLU A 192 -11.31 16.88 52.38
N GLU A 193 -11.17 15.64 52.85
CA GLU A 193 -10.45 15.31 54.09
C GLU A 193 -8.94 15.55 53.97
N GLU A 194 -8.31 15.14 52.87
CA GLU A 194 -6.88 15.40 52.63
C GLU A 194 -6.57 16.88 52.43
N ALA A 195 -7.42 17.62 51.70
CA ALA A 195 -7.30 19.07 51.57
C ALA A 195 -7.45 19.76 52.94
N GLY A 196 -8.33 19.26 53.82
CA GLY A 196 -8.44 19.70 55.20
C GLY A 196 -7.14 19.52 55.99
N ARG A 197 -6.56 18.31 55.95
CA ARG A 197 -5.28 17.99 56.61
C ARG A 197 -4.12 18.82 56.05
N PHE A 198 -4.09 19.05 54.73
CA PHE A 198 -3.06 19.85 54.08
C PHE A 198 -3.16 21.33 54.45
N LYS A 199 -4.40 21.86 54.59
CA LYS A 199 -4.67 23.24 54.99
C LYS A 199 -4.32 23.48 56.46
N GLU A 200 -4.51 22.50 57.34
CA GLU A 200 -4.04 22.56 58.73
C GLU A 200 -2.52 22.47 58.83
N HIS A 201 -1.88 21.62 58.02
CA HIS A 201 -0.42 21.53 57.93
C HIS A 201 0.21 22.82 57.40
N PHE A 202 -0.45 23.53 56.47
CA PHE A 202 0.04 24.82 55.97
C PHE A 202 -0.16 25.97 56.98
N LYS A 203 -1.27 25.93 57.74
CA LYS A 203 -1.51 26.88 58.84
C LYS A 203 -0.51 26.71 59.99
N SER A 204 0.01 25.50 60.23
CA SER A 204 1.05 25.27 61.25
C SER A 204 2.45 25.70 60.79
N LEU A 205 2.67 25.94 59.49
CA LEU A 205 3.93 26.39 58.91
C LEU A 205 4.05 27.93 58.77
N ALA A 206 2.98 28.68 58.99
CA ALA A 206 2.97 30.14 58.87
C ALA A 206 3.25 30.83 60.23
N SER A 207 4.49 31.30 60.43
CA SER A 207 4.88 32.21 61.51
C SER A 207 4.41 33.66 61.25
N PRO A 208 3.95 34.42 62.26
CA PRO A 208 3.46 35.80 62.07
C PRO A 208 4.54 36.86 62.35
N SER A 209 5.29 37.28 61.32
CA SER A 209 6.05 38.55 61.19
C SER A 209 6.88 38.47 59.91
N GLU A 210 7.04 39.41 59.00
CA GLU A 210 6.72 40.82 58.88
C GLU A 210 6.96 41.19 57.39
N GLN A 211 6.22 42.21 56.92
CA GLN A 211 6.54 43.10 55.78
C GLN A 211 6.51 42.56 54.33
N ARG A 212 5.39 42.94 53.68
CA ARG A 212 5.24 43.15 52.23
C ARG A 212 6.10 44.35 51.78
N ALA A 213 7.06 44.12 50.89
CA ALA A 213 7.55 45.12 49.93
C ALA A 213 8.29 44.43 48.76
N ASP A 214 8.13 45.02 47.58
CA ASP A 214 8.60 44.65 46.24
C ASP A 214 9.76 43.67 46.08
N LEU A 215 9.50 42.59 45.33
CA LEU A 215 10.50 41.75 44.67
C LEU A 215 10.07 41.47 43.23
N THR A 216 10.48 42.35 42.31
CA THR A 216 10.74 41.96 40.91
C THR A 216 11.91 40.98 40.91
N VAL A 217 11.63 39.69 40.73
CA VAL A 217 12.63 38.65 40.53
C VAL A 217 12.78 38.40 39.03
N GLN A 218 13.91 38.84 38.45
CA GLN A 218 14.47 38.15 37.28
C GLN A 218 14.81 36.72 37.72
N PRO A 219 14.48 35.67 36.96
CA PRO A 219 14.91 34.32 37.33
C PRO A 219 16.37 34.08 36.89
N PRO A 220 17.31 33.75 37.80
CA PRO A 220 18.45 32.94 37.44
C PRO A 220 18.10 31.48 37.71
N SER A 221 17.98 30.67 36.66
CA SER A 221 18.49 29.28 36.57
C SER A 221 17.79 28.48 35.47
N SER A 222 18.60 27.82 34.66
CA SER A 222 18.23 26.89 33.59
C SER A 222 17.95 25.49 34.15
N SER A 223 16.81 25.31 34.84
CA SER A 223 16.29 23.98 35.18
C SER A 223 14.84 23.81 34.74
N PRO A 224 14.56 23.02 33.69
CA PRO A 224 13.21 22.71 33.22
C PRO A 224 12.33 22.06 34.30
N GLN A 225 12.93 21.38 35.27
CA GLN A 225 12.24 20.63 36.31
C GLN A 225 11.56 21.55 37.34
N LEU A 226 12.16 22.70 37.65
CA LEU A 226 11.57 23.65 38.60
C LEU A 226 10.38 24.40 37.97
N ASN A 227 10.49 24.76 36.68
CA ASN A 227 9.43 25.45 35.94
C ASN A 227 8.21 24.55 35.70
N ASN A 228 8.41 23.26 35.41
CA ASN A 228 7.31 22.31 35.25
C ASN A 228 6.59 22.01 36.58
N ARG A 229 7.33 21.98 37.69
CA ARG A 229 6.74 21.77 39.02
C ARG A 229 5.93 22.99 39.48
N LEU A 230 6.41 24.20 39.19
CA LEU A 230 5.67 25.44 39.45
C LEU A 230 4.42 25.57 38.56
N ALA A 231 4.53 25.27 37.26
CA ALA A 231 3.41 25.32 36.31
C ALA A 231 2.30 24.32 36.69
N PHE A 232 2.68 23.12 37.15
CA PHE A 232 1.74 22.10 37.60
C PHE A 232 1.06 22.46 38.94
N GLN A 233 1.79 23.09 39.87
CA GLN A 233 1.23 23.57 41.14
C GLN A 233 0.26 24.74 40.92
N VAL A 234 0.56 25.65 39.99
CA VAL A 234 -0.35 26.74 39.59
C VAL A 234 -1.61 26.21 38.90
N MET A 235 -1.50 25.14 38.10
CA MET A 235 -2.65 24.47 37.46
C MET A 235 -3.58 23.82 38.49
N LEU A 236 -3.03 23.20 39.54
CA LEU A 236 -3.81 22.57 40.62
C LEU A 236 -4.53 23.59 41.51
N VAL A 237 -3.91 24.74 41.78
CA VAL A 237 -4.54 25.83 42.53
C VAL A 237 -5.71 26.44 41.73
N ARG A 238 -5.55 26.64 40.42
CA ARG A 238 -6.63 27.16 39.54
C ARG A 238 -7.82 26.19 39.38
N LEU A 239 -7.55 24.88 39.38
CA LEU A 239 -8.58 23.84 39.42
C LEU A 239 -9.34 23.79 40.75
N ALA A 240 -8.66 24.06 41.87
CA ALA A 240 -9.27 24.14 43.19
C ALA A 240 -10.12 25.42 43.40
N GLU A 241 -9.82 26.48 42.64
CA GLU A 241 -10.54 27.77 42.67
C GLU A 241 -11.73 27.83 41.68
N GLY A 242 -12.01 26.76 40.93
CA GLY A 242 -13.22 26.63 40.11
C GLY A 242 -13.16 27.29 38.73
N GLU A 243 -11.99 27.74 38.26
CA GLU A 243 -11.82 28.24 36.89
C GLU A 243 -11.56 27.07 35.91
N SER A 244 -12.55 26.76 35.07
CA SER A 244 -12.46 25.69 34.06
C SER A 244 -12.05 26.24 32.69
N PRO A 245 -10.94 25.76 32.09
CA PRO A 245 -10.74 25.86 30.66
C PRO A 245 -11.31 24.62 29.95
N ARG A 246 -12.21 24.88 28.99
CA ARG A 246 -12.67 23.99 27.89
C ARG A 246 -13.74 22.94 28.21
N VAL A 247 -14.99 23.38 28.17
CA VAL A 247 -16.19 22.53 27.99
C VAL A 247 -16.50 22.28 26.49
N GLU A 248 -16.00 23.11 25.57
CA GLU A 248 -16.29 23.02 24.11
C GLU A 248 -15.67 21.79 23.40
N SER A 249 -14.57 21.24 23.90
CA SER A 249 -13.86 20.13 23.25
C SER A 249 -14.56 18.77 23.44
N LEU A 250 -15.36 18.62 24.51
CA LEU A 250 -16.10 17.39 24.81
C LEU A 250 -17.41 17.28 24.02
N GLU A 251 -18.05 18.40 23.68
CA GLU A 251 -19.22 18.38 22.80
C GLU A 251 -18.85 18.10 21.34
N LYS A 252 -17.67 18.57 20.88
CA LYS A 252 -17.10 18.18 19.57
C LYS A 252 -16.76 16.68 19.48
N LEU A 253 -16.25 16.08 20.57
CA LEU A 253 -15.98 14.64 20.62
C LEU A 253 -17.27 13.79 20.66
N ARG A 254 -18.34 14.31 21.29
CA ARG A 254 -19.68 13.69 21.30
C ARG A 254 -20.36 13.73 19.94
N ALA A 255 -20.11 14.77 19.14
CA ALA A 255 -20.59 14.85 17.76
C ALA A 255 -19.88 13.83 16.84
N GLN A 256 -18.57 13.60 17.06
CA GLN A 256 -17.78 12.63 16.29
C GLN A 256 -18.10 11.16 16.60
N THR A 257 -18.47 10.83 17.84
CA THR A 257 -18.85 9.45 18.22
C THR A 257 -20.25 9.03 17.77
N ARG A 258 -21.08 9.96 17.29
CA ARG A 258 -22.38 9.64 16.64
C ARG A 258 -22.26 9.30 15.16
N VAL A 259 -21.10 9.52 14.54
CA VAL A 259 -20.90 9.36 13.07
C VAL A 259 -19.84 8.30 12.73
N GLY A 260 -18.87 8.02 13.62
CA GLY A 260 -17.87 6.95 13.42
C GLY A 260 -18.22 5.66 14.16
N GLY A 261 -18.41 4.56 13.42
CA GLY A 261 -18.71 3.22 13.98
C GLY A 261 -17.67 2.70 14.97
N SER A 262 -18.07 1.73 15.79
CA SER A 262 -17.33 1.13 16.93
C SER A 262 -15.91 0.61 16.63
N SER A 263 -15.52 0.52 15.36
CA SER A 263 -14.22 0.02 14.90
C SER A 263 -13.05 0.95 15.23
N SER A 264 -13.24 2.28 15.11
CA SER A 264 -12.16 3.25 15.37
C SER A 264 -11.78 3.31 16.85
N ALA A 265 -12.76 3.19 17.75
CA ALA A 265 -12.54 3.12 19.19
C ALA A 265 -11.81 1.84 19.59
N MET A 266 -12.13 0.70 18.94
CA MET A 266 -11.44 -0.58 19.18
C MET A 266 -9.99 -0.58 18.66
N ALA A 267 -9.72 0.06 17.51
CA ALA A 267 -8.36 0.15 16.95
C ALA A 267 -7.43 1.07 17.77
N GLN A 268 -7.98 2.14 18.36
CA GLN A 268 -7.24 2.99 19.29
C GLN A 268 -7.00 2.25 20.62
N PHE A 269 -8.01 1.57 21.13
CA PHE A 269 -7.91 0.77 22.36
C PHE A 269 -6.89 -0.38 22.26
N SER A 270 -6.85 -1.13 21.14
CA SER A 270 -5.83 -2.16 20.91
C SER A 270 -4.41 -1.61 20.91
N ARG A 271 -4.22 -0.38 20.42
CA ARG A 271 -2.91 0.30 20.40
C ARG A 271 -2.46 0.70 21.81
N GLU A 272 -3.39 1.24 22.60
CA GLU A 272 -3.16 1.60 24.01
C GLU A 272 -2.89 0.34 24.86
N LEU A 273 -3.53 -0.78 24.56
CA LEU A 273 -3.27 -2.08 25.21
C LEU A 273 -1.86 -2.62 24.88
N GLU A 274 -1.44 -2.49 23.61
CA GLU A 274 -0.12 -2.94 23.15
C GLU A 274 1.03 -2.11 23.75
N GLU A 275 0.86 -0.79 23.84
CA GLU A 275 1.78 0.10 24.55
C GLU A 275 1.83 -0.21 26.06
N PHE A 276 0.68 -0.51 26.67
CA PHE A 276 0.61 -0.90 28.09
C PHE A 276 1.39 -2.19 28.38
N TYR A 277 1.26 -3.24 27.54
CA TYR A 277 2.01 -4.48 27.72
C TYR A 277 3.50 -4.33 27.41
N ARG A 278 3.89 -3.46 26.46
CA ARG A 278 5.30 -3.10 26.21
C ARG A 278 5.94 -2.34 27.38
N GLY A 279 5.13 -1.62 28.17
CA GLY A 279 5.59 -0.80 29.29
C GLY A 279 5.76 -1.54 30.63
N LEU A 280 5.46 -2.84 30.71
CA LEU A 280 5.57 -3.58 31.99
C LEU A 280 7.03 -3.91 32.33
N PRO A 281 7.47 -3.74 33.60
CA PRO A 281 8.84 -4.07 34.03
C PRO A 281 9.18 -5.57 33.86
N GLU A 282 10.42 -5.89 33.45
CA GLU A 282 10.93 -7.28 33.29
C GLU A 282 10.78 -8.16 34.54
N THR A 283 10.63 -7.58 35.74
CA THR A 283 10.36 -8.32 36.98
C THR A 283 9.03 -9.07 36.96
N LEU A 284 8.08 -8.72 36.08
CA LEU A 284 6.84 -9.48 35.84
C LEU A 284 7.01 -10.67 34.87
N MET A 285 8.16 -10.77 34.20
CA MET A 285 8.50 -11.88 33.29
C MET A 285 9.47 -12.89 33.93
N GLY A 286 10.03 -12.58 35.11
CA GLY A 286 11.01 -13.40 35.81
C GLY A 286 10.47 -14.04 37.08
N GLY A 287 10.20 -15.35 37.01
CA GLY A 287 9.89 -16.18 38.18
C GLY A 287 9.78 -17.66 37.85
N GLY A 288 10.90 -18.38 37.93
CA GLY A 288 10.99 -19.85 37.92
C GLY A 288 10.81 -20.57 36.57
N ASP A 289 11.23 -21.83 36.52
CA ASP A 289 11.24 -22.75 35.37
C ASP A 289 9.86 -23.03 34.72
N GLY A 290 8.80 -22.34 35.13
CA GLY A 290 7.48 -22.33 34.49
C GLY A 290 7.19 -21.10 33.62
N SER A 291 8.09 -20.10 33.56
CA SER A 291 7.84 -18.79 32.93
C SER A 291 7.75 -18.83 31.40
N VAL A 292 8.50 -19.70 30.72
CA VAL A 292 8.37 -19.90 29.26
C VAL A 292 7.01 -20.50 28.90
N SER A 293 6.52 -21.45 29.71
CA SER A 293 5.18 -22.06 29.57
C SER A 293 4.06 -21.05 29.85
N MET A 294 4.23 -20.14 30.82
CA MET A 294 3.20 -19.15 31.14
C MET A 294 3.18 -17.99 30.13
N ALA A 295 4.34 -17.54 29.63
CA ALA A 295 4.44 -16.58 28.54
C ALA A 295 3.92 -17.17 27.22
N GLU A 296 4.22 -18.45 26.91
CA GLU A 296 3.59 -19.18 25.80
C GLU A 296 2.08 -19.30 25.97
N ARG A 297 1.57 -19.66 27.17
CA ARG A 297 0.12 -19.74 27.43
C ARG A 297 -0.57 -18.38 27.32
N ARG A 298 0.10 -17.29 27.71
CA ARG A 298 -0.41 -15.91 27.61
C ARG A 298 -0.37 -15.38 26.17
N LEU A 299 0.65 -15.75 25.39
CA LEU A 299 0.73 -15.44 23.95
C LEU A 299 -0.27 -16.26 23.13
N ARG A 300 -0.59 -17.50 23.52
CA ARG A 300 -1.61 -18.35 22.88
C ARG A 300 -3.06 -17.85 23.04
N LEU A 301 -3.32 -16.92 23.96
CA LEU A 301 -4.65 -16.29 24.15
C LEU A 301 -4.98 -15.23 23.08
N ILE A 302 -3.99 -14.80 22.30
CA ILE A 302 -4.14 -13.89 21.15
C ILE A 302 -4.40 -14.77 19.92
N ASP A 303 -5.65 -14.79 19.45
CA ASP A 303 -6.21 -15.79 18.52
C ASP A 303 -5.45 -15.92 17.15
N PRO A 304 -5.36 -17.12 16.52
CA PRO A 304 -4.59 -17.38 15.29
C PRO A 304 -5.22 -16.91 13.97
N LEU A 305 -6.44 -16.37 13.95
CA LEU A 305 -7.17 -16.12 12.69
C LEU A 305 -6.72 -14.89 11.88
N TYR A 306 -5.74 -14.11 12.36
CA TYR A 306 -5.31 -12.86 11.71
C TYR A 306 -3.83 -12.77 11.35
N LEU A 307 -3.04 -13.83 11.57
CA LEU A 307 -1.63 -13.85 11.18
C LEU A 307 -1.27 -15.16 10.50
N ASP A 308 -0.77 -15.04 9.27
CA ASP A 308 -0.22 -16.11 8.45
C ASP A 308 0.84 -16.90 9.25
N GLN A 309 0.61 -18.19 9.53
CA GLN A 309 1.47 -19.06 10.36
C GLN A 309 2.98 -19.02 10.00
N PRO A 310 3.39 -18.92 8.72
CA PRO A 310 4.80 -18.78 8.36
C PRO A 310 5.44 -17.52 8.95
N ARG A 311 4.69 -16.43 9.15
CA ARG A 311 5.21 -15.18 9.74
C ARG A 311 5.50 -15.33 11.23
N LEU A 312 4.70 -16.09 11.97
CA LEU A 312 4.91 -16.38 13.40
C LEU A 312 6.12 -17.31 13.61
N GLU A 313 6.23 -18.36 12.79
CA GLU A 313 7.42 -19.23 12.78
C GLU A 313 8.69 -18.48 12.36
N THR A 314 8.56 -17.57 11.39
CA THR A 314 9.66 -16.71 10.93
C THR A 314 10.03 -15.69 12.01
N GLN A 315 9.06 -15.11 12.74
CA GLN A 315 9.33 -14.20 13.85
C GLN A 315 9.97 -14.91 15.06
N ALA A 316 9.56 -16.15 15.37
CA ALA A 316 10.19 -16.98 16.39
C ALA A 316 11.62 -17.40 16.00
N LYS A 317 11.84 -17.84 14.75
CA LYS A 317 13.17 -18.14 14.19
C LYS A 317 14.06 -16.89 14.13
N ARG A 318 13.50 -15.71 13.84
CA ARG A 318 14.18 -14.40 13.87
C ARG A 318 14.55 -13.96 15.28
N LEU A 319 13.71 -14.24 16.28
CA LEU A 319 14.01 -13.97 17.69
C LEU A 319 15.18 -14.84 18.17
N VAL A 320 15.20 -16.13 17.78
CA VAL A 320 16.30 -17.07 18.09
C VAL A 320 17.58 -16.73 17.32
N ALA A 321 17.49 -16.29 16.06
CA ALA A 321 18.65 -15.84 15.28
C ALA A 321 19.24 -14.51 15.76
N ARG A 322 18.42 -13.60 16.30
CA ARG A 322 18.85 -12.34 16.94
C ARG A 322 19.62 -12.55 18.26
N LEU A 323 19.47 -13.71 18.89
CA LEU A 323 20.21 -14.07 20.10
C LEU A 323 21.61 -14.65 19.80
N ALA A 324 21.96 -14.87 18.52
CA ALA A 324 23.28 -15.33 18.10
C ALA A 324 24.14 -14.15 17.59
N TYR A 325 24.99 -13.60 18.46
CA TYR A 325 25.92 -12.50 18.16
C TYR A 325 27.21 -12.96 17.46
N PRO A 326 27.65 -12.33 16.34
CA PRO A 326 29.03 -12.42 15.86
C PRO A 326 29.95 -11.41 16.57
N ALA A 327 31.12 -11.88 17.00
CA ALA A 327 32.16 -11.09 17.66
C ALA A 327 33.16 -10.53 16.64
N ALA A 328 33.04 -9.25 16.28
CA ALA A 328 34.04 -8.57 15.44
C ALA A 328 34.15 -7.09 15.79
N PHE A 329 34.63 -6.72 16.99
CA PHE A 329 34.84 -5.29 17.27
C PHE A 329 35.89 -4.92 18.34
N LEU A 330 36.73 -5.84 18.82
CA LEU A 330 37.55 -5.55 20.02
C LEU A 330 38.99 -6.03 19.87
N GLU A 331 39.77 -5.44 18.97
CA GLU A 331 41.22 -5.66 18.90
C GLU A 331 41.99 -4.42 19.33
N ARG A 332 42.43 -4.39 20.61
CA ARG A 332 43.75 -3.95 21.11
C ARG A 332 43.73 -3.71 22.63
N GLY A 333 44.82 -4.09 23.28
CA GLY A 333 44.92 -4.35 24.72
C GLY A 333 44.82 -3.12 25.63
N LEU A 334 44.02 -3.26 26.69
CA LEU A 334 44.22 -2.51 27.94
C LEU A 334 45.30 -3.24 28.74
N GLU A 335 46.43 -2.59 29.01
CA GLU A 335 47.27 -2.94 30.17
C GLU A 335 46.81 -2.06 31.34
N LEU A 336 46.06 -2.66 32.26
CA LEU A 336 45.69 -2.03 33.52
C LEU A 336 46.80 -2.30 34.54
N SER A 337 47.67 -1.32 34.77
CA SER A 337 48.59 -1.36 35.92
C SER A 337 47.79 -1.15 37.20
N LEU A 338 47.54 -2.23 37.92
CA LEU A 338 46.94 -2.21 39.24
C LEU A 338 48.06 -2.01 40.27
N GLN A 339 47.86 -1.11 41.25
CA GLN A 339 48.76 -1.01 42.41
C GLN A 339 48.78 -2.37 43.10
N SER A 340 49.93 -3.06 43.00
CA SER A 340 50.13 -4.41 43.53
C SER A 340 50.04 -4.39 45.05
N ASP A 341 49.11 -5.18 45.61
CA ASP A 341 49.30 -5.68 46.97
C ASP A 341 50.48 -6.65 46.95
N PRO A 342 51.34 -6.68 47.96
CA PRO A 342 52.36 -7.71 48.06
C PRO A 342 51.78 -9.13 48.20
N GLU A 343 50.50 -9.32 48.57
CA GLU A 343 49.91 -10.67 48.73
C GLU A 343 49.08 -11.16 47.52
N PHE A 344 48.47 -10.25 46.74
CA PHE A 344 47.59 -10.61 45.61
C PHE A 344 47.81 -9.66 44.42
N ALA A 345 48.18 -10.25 43.29
CA ALA A 345 48.26 -9.60 41.99
C ALA A 345 47.05 -9.99 41.15
N VAL A 346 46.12 -9.05 40.98
CA VAL A 346 45.12 -9.15 39.91
C VAL A 346 45.68 -8.37 38.73
N THR A 347 45.70 -8.98 37.56
CA THR A 347 46.00 -8.33 36.30
C THR A 347 44.79 -8.52 35.39
N ALA A 348 44.28 -7.45 34.81
CA ALA A 348 43.22 -7.51 33.84
C ALA A 348 43.84 -7.27 32.46
N GLY A 349 43.79 -8.29 31.60
CA GLY A 349 44.19 -8.20 30.20
C GLY A 349 42.96 -8.26 29.31
N ARG A 350 43.01 -7.64 28.12
CA ARG A 350 41.93 -7.76 27.12
C ARG A 350 42.45 -8.53 25.92
N SER A 351 41.76 -9.61 25.56
CA SER A 351 42.04 -10.43 24.37
C SER A 351 40.77 -10.54 23.54
N GLY A 352 40.63 -9.73 22.49
CA GLY A 352 39.38 -9.71 21.72
C GLY A 352 38.20 -9.11 22.52
N PRO A 353 36.97 -9.66 22.39
CA PRO A 353 35.83 -9.28 23.23
C PRO A 353 35.92 -9.78 24.67
N LEU A 354 36.99 -10.51 25.01
CA LEU A 354 37.18 -11.13 26.30
C LEU A 354 38.02 -10.23 27.19
N LEU A 355 37.48 -9.92 28.37
CA LEU A 355 38.25 -9.46 29.50
C LEU A 355 38.80 -10.71 30.20
N GLU A 356 40.11 -10.86 30.17
CA GLU A 356 40.81 -11.93 30.89
C GLU A 356 41.26 -11.38 32.24
N LEU A 357 40.60 -11.80 33.31
CA LEU A 357 41.01 -11.49 34.67
C LEU A 357 41.97 -12.56 35.15
N ARG A 358 43.22 -12.17 35.39
CA ARG A 358 44.26 -13.03 35.94
C ARG A 358 44.47 -12.71 37.41
N ALA A 359 44.23 -13.67 38.28
CA ALA A 359 44.59 -13.55 39.69
C ALA A 359 45.75 -14.49 40.02
N GLY A 360 46.77 -13.96 40.69
CA GLY A 360 47.84 -14.72 41.32
C GLY A 360 48.06 -14.19 42.73
N ALA A 361 48.46 -15.06 43.65
CA ALA A 361 48.88 -14.65 44.98
C ALA A 361 50.32 -15.06 45.20
N SER A 362 51.03 -14.35 46.08
CA SER A 362 52.33 -14.80 46.55
C SER A 362 52.19 -15.28 47.98
N GLY A 363 52.18 -16.60 48.18
CA GLY A 363 52.10 -17.26 49.48
C GLY A 363 51.17 -18.48 49.49
N ASP A 364 51.16 -19.22 50.60
CA ASP A 364 50.24 -20.35 50.82
C ASP A 364 48.81 -19.83 50.92
N LEU A 365 48.05 -19.97 49.83
CA LEU A 365 46.64 -19.60 49.77
C LEU A 365 45.75 -20.67 50.41
N PRO A 366 44.59 -20.27 50.95
CA PRO A 366 43.53 -21.23 51.25
C PRO A 366 43.01 -21.88 49.96
N ALA A 367 42.46 -23.09 50.10
CA ALA A 367 42.04 -23.92 48.98
C ALA A 367 40.95 -23.28 48.10
N LEU A 368 40.15 -22.32 48.61
CA LEU A 368 39.01 -21.75 47.88
C LEU A 368 39.11 -20.23 47.75
N VAL A 369 39.05 -19.74 46.51
CA VAL A 369 38.96 -18.30 46.19
C VAL A 369 37.68 -18.04 45.40
N THR A 370 36.92 -17.03 45.80
CA THR A 370 35.71 -16.55 45.12
C THR A 370 36.01 -15.23 44.43
N LEU A 371 35.74 -15.15 43.13
CA LEU A 371 35.78 -13.92 42.35
C LEU A 371 34.35 -13.49 41.99
N THR A 372 33.93 -12.33 42.49
CA THR A 372 32.62 -11.73 42.25
C THR A 372 32.78 -10.47 41.41
N LEU A 373 32.10 -10.43 40.27
CA LEU A 373 31.93 -9.26 39.42
C LEU A 373 30.59 -8.61 39.74
N GLU A 374 30.59 -7.38 40.26
CA GLU A 374 29.38 -6.57 40.36
C GLU A 374 29.39 -5.52 39.23
N PHE A 375 28.28 -5.45 38.50
CA PHE A 375 28.10 -4.56 37.36
C PHE A 375 26.64 -4.12 37.27
N ASP A 376 26.38 -3.02 36.57
CA ASP A 376 25.01 -2.65 36.25
C ASP A 376 24.52 -3.50 35.06
N PRO A 377 23.56 -4.42 35.26
CA PRO A 377 23.11 -5.33 34.20
C PRO A 377 22.32 -4.60 33.11
N LYS A 378 21.89 -3.34 33.36
CA LYS A 378 21.29 -2.46 32.35
C LYS A 378 22.33 -1.87 31.41
N LEU A 379 23.58 -1.76 31.86
CA LEU A 379 24.66 -1.14 31.09
C LEU A 379 25.59 -2.18 30.47
N ILE A 380 25.76 -3.34 31.11
CA ILE A 380 26.72 -4.37 30.69
C ILE A 380 26.13 -5.77 30.88
N GLY A 381 26.22 -6.60 29.85
CA GLY A 381 26.07 -8.05 29.91
C GLY A 381 27.41 -8.72 30.19
N VAL A 382 27.41 -9.76 31.01
CA VAL A 382 28.60 -10.51 31.39
C VAL A 382 28.33 -11.99 31.14
N GLU A 383 29.07 -12.59 30.22
CA GLU A 383 28.94 -14.00 29.87
C GLU A 383 30.28 -14.74 30.06
N PRO A 384 30.31 -15.90 30.74
CA PRO A 384 31.52 -16.72 30.80
C PRO A 384 31.84 -17.24 29.40
N ALA A 385 33.07 -17.03 28.93
CA ALA A 385 33.48 -17.54 27.63
C ALA A 385 33.89 -19.02 27.75
N PRO A 386 33.49 -19.88 26.80
CA PRO A 386 33.98 -21.26 26.77
C PRO A 386 35.49 -21.23 26.60
N ALA A 387 36.22 -21.92 27.48
CA ALA A 387 37.68 -22.02 27.37
C ALA A 387 38.04 -22.56 25.98
N ALA A 388 38.76 -21.76 25.19
CA ALA A 388 39.24 -22.17 23.87
C ALA A 388 40.10 -23.43 24.05
N GLY A 389 39.72 -24.51 23.39
CA GLY A 389 40.19 -25.87 23.71
C GLY A 389 41.71 -26.00 23.68
N ASP A 390 42.28 -26.50 24.78
CA ASP A 390 42.97 -27.79 24.79
C ASP A 390 43.08 -28.32 26.24
N SER A 391 43.08 -29.64 26.30
CA SER A 391 43.11 -30.57 27.43
C SER A 391 44.00 -30.21 28.63
N GLY A 392 43.42 -30.11 29.84
CA GLY A 392 44.18 -30.28 31.10
C GLY A 392 43.82 -29.40 32.31
N ARG A 393 43.00 -28.34 32.17
CA ARG A 393 42.59 -27.47 33.28
C ARG A 393 41.10 -27.64 33.57
N ARG A 394 40.74 -28.52 34.52
CA ARG A 394 39.36 -28.70 35.02
C ARG A 394 39.31 -28.58 36.54
N ASP A 395 39.76 -27.45 37.08
CA ASP A 395 39.68 -27.17 38.53
C ASP A 395 38.69 -26.02 38.85
N ALA A 396 37.97 -25.50 37.85
CA ALA A 396 36.87 -24.57 38.05
C ALA A 396 35.55 -25.34 38.17
N THR A 397 35.08 -25.55 39.40
CA THR A 397 33.72 -26.03 39.69
C THR A 397 32.69 -24.98 39.25
N ALA A 398 31.54 -25.44 38.76
CA ALA A 398 30.53 -24.66 38.03
C ALA A 398 30.30 -23.22 38.54
N ALA A 399 30.41 -22.25 37.64
CA ALA A 399 30.03 -20.87 37.91
C ALA A 399 28.56 -20.81 38.37
N GLN A 400 28.32 -20.30 39.58
CA GLN A 400 26.98 -20.04 40.10
C GLN A 400 26.70 -18.54 40.00
N GLY A 401 26.01 -18.15 38.94
CA GLY A 401 25.53 -16.78 38.75
C GLY A 401 24.25 -16.79 37.94
N THR A 402 23.24 -16.06 38.41
CA THR A 402 22.00 -15.85 37.66
C THR A 402 22.21 -14.71 36.66
N PRO A 403 22.16 -14.95 35.34
CA PRO A 403 22.27 -13.88 34.35
C PRO A 403 21.17 -12.83 34.61
N GLY A 404 21.56 -11.58 34.89
CA GLY A 404 20.63 -10.45 35.08
C GLY A 404 20.62 -9.79 36.47
N ALA A 405 21.25 -10.38 37.50
CA ALA A 405 21.21 -9.84 38.87
C ALA A 405 22.25 -8.73 39.18
N GLY A 406 23.01 -8.27 38.18
CA GLY A 406 24.09 -7.29 38.37
C GLY A 406 25.28 -7.80 39.19
N LYS A 407 25.33 -9.12 39.45
CA LYS A 407 26.43 -9.81 40.10
C LYS A 407 26.69 -11.15 39.41
N PHE A 408 27.96 -11.47 39.21
CA PHE A 408 28.42 -12.73 38.64
C PHE A 408 29.58 -13.26 39.47
N SER A 409 29.41 -14.42 40.11
CA SER A 409 30.42 -15.01 40.99
C SER A 409 30.95 -16.32 40.42
N VAL A 410 32.27 -16.51 40.50
CA VAL A 410 32.95 -17.75 40.14
C VAL A 410 33.83 -18.18 41.31
N GLN A 411 33.65 -19.40 41.77
CA GLN A 411 34.49 -20.02 42.78
C GLN A 411 35.48 -20.97 42.11
N PHE A 412 36.72 -20.97 42.57
CA PHE A 412 37.73 -21.89 42.08
C PHE A 412 38.62 -22.37 43.23
N THR A 413 39.06 -23.61 43.11
CA THR A 413 39.99 -24.23 44.04
C THR A 413 41.41 -24.02 43.53
N VAL A 414 42.32 -23.49 44.36
CA VAL A 414 43.70 -23.22 43.97
C VAL A 414 44.60 -24.35 44.45
N ASP A 415 44.80 -25.36 43.61
CA ASP A 415 45.63 -26.52 43.96
C ASP A 415 47.15 -26.25 43.81
N ASP A 416 47.54 -25.16 43.13
CA ASP A 416 48.93 -24.73 42.96
C ASP A 416 49.02 -23.19 43.08
N PRO A 417 49.66 -22.64 44.13
CA PRO A 417 49.75 -21.20 44.36
C PRO A 417 50.52 -20.45 43.29
N ASN A 418 51.29 -21.14 42.42
CA ASN A 418 52.01 -20.52 41.30
C ASN A 418 51.21 -20.46 39.99
N LYS A 419 50.01 -21.07 39.92
CA LYS A 419 49.19 -21.03 38.70
C LYS A 419 48.32 -19.78 38.66
N LEU A 420 48.62 -18.88 37.72
CA LEU A 420 47.73 -17.76 37.35
C LEU A 420 46.38 -18.31 36.88
N LEU A 421 45.32 -17.91 37.58
CA LEU A 421 43.93 -18.20 37.22
C LEU A 421 43.43 -17.14 36.26
N ALA A 422 43.16 -17.55 35.02
CA ALA A 422 42.56 -16.70 34.00
C ALA A 422 41.06 -16.99 33.89
N LEU A 423 40.23 -15.98 34.17
CA LEU A 423 38.79 -16.04 33.91
C LEU A 423 38.49 -15.22 32.65
N PRO A 424 38.21 -15.86 31.50
CA PRO A 424 37.79 -15.15 30.31
C PRO A 424 36.31 -14.80 30.42
N VAL A 425 36.02 -13.51 30.44
CA VAL A 425 34.67 -12.98 30.57
C VAL A 425 34.35 -12.15 29.34
N ARG A 426 33.28 -12.49 28.62
CA ARG A 426 32.78 -11.68 27.50
C ARG A 426 31.92 -10.56 28.07
N LEU A 427 32.30 -9.31 27.78
CA LEU A 427 31.51 -8.14 28.12
C LEU A 427 30.69 -7.71 26.90
N THR A 428 29.38 -7.57 27.07
CA THR A 428 28.46 -7.05 26.05
C THR A 428 27.94 -5.70 26.52
N ASP A 429 28.05 -4.65 25.72
CA ASP A 429 27.47 -3.35 26.07
C ASP A 429 25.94 -3.43 25.95
N ARG A 430 25.21 -3.17 27.03
CA ARG A 430 23.73 -3.20 27.07
C ARG A 430 23.11 -1.80 27.16
N ARG A 431 23.92 -0.74 27.15
CA ARG A 431 23.42 0.64 27.22
C ARG A 431 22.44 0.93 26.08
N ASP A 432 21.23 1.35 26.45
CA ASP A 432 20.27 1.89 25.50
C ASP A 432 20.78 3.26 25.01
N PRO A 433 21.05 3.43 23.70
CA PRO A 433 21.51 4.70 23.14
C PRO A 433 20.60 5.87 23.49
N ALA A 434 19.29 5.64 23.64
CA ALA A 434 18.30 6.67 23.95
C ALA A 434 18.37 7.17 25.41
N THR A 435 19.04 6.42 26.30
CA THR A 435 19.16 6.78 27.74
C THR A 435 20.46 7.53 28.08
N ILE A 436 21.36 7.71 27.10
CA ILE A 436 22.58 8.50 27.28
C ILE A 436 22.20 9.97 27.26
N VAL A 437 22.19 10.61 28.43
CA VAL A 437 21.98 12.06 28.53
C VAL A 437 23.12 12.78 27.82
N GLU A 438 22.78 13.66 26.89
CA GLU A 438 23.70 14.48 26.11
C GLU A 438 24.72 15.18 27.03
N GLY A 439 26.02 14.83 26.90
CA GLY A 439 27.11 15.42 27.68
C GLY A 439 27.57 14.67 28.95
N GLN A 440 26.98 13.52 29.31
CA GLN A 440 27.58 12.61 30.29
C GLN A 440 27.88 11.26 29.66
N GLN A 441 29.17 10.98 29.40
CA GLN A 441 29.58 9.60 29.10
C GLN A 441 29.40 8.76 30.37
N PRO A 442 28.48 7.76 30.40
CA PRO A 442 28.39 6.87 31.53
C PRO A 442 29.62 5.95 31.48
N SER A 443 30.68 6.34 32.18
CA SER A 443 31.73 5.39 32.52
C SER A 443 31.11 4.41 33.52
N THR A 444 30.90 3.17 33.10
CA THR A 444 30.43 2.13 34.02
C THR A 444 31.61 1.63 34.85
N THR A 445 31.40 1.50 36.16
CA THR A 445 32.38 0.87 37.04
C THR A 445 32.02 -0.61 37.16
N LEU A 446 32.89 -1.49 36.69
CA LEU A 446 32.84 -2.92 36.95
C LEU A 446 33.60 -3.16 38.26
N LYS A 447 32.90 -3.56 39.31
CA LYS A 447 33.52 -3.88 40.59
C LYS A 447 33.94 -5.34 40.58
N VAL A 448 35.22 -5.61 40.80
CA VAL A 448 35.76 -6.97 40.95
C VAL A 448 36.10 -7.16 42.42
N ARG A 449 35.34 -8.02 43.10
CA ARG A 449 35.57 -8.40 44.49
C ARG A 449 36.17 -9.79 44.53
N LEU A 450 37.37 -9.93 45.10
CA LEU A 450 37.97 -11.24 45.39
C LEU A 450 37.85 -11.51 46.88
N GLU A 451 37.37 -12.70 47.23
CA GLU A 451 37.29 -13.19 48.60
C GLU A 451 38.05 -14.52 48.70
N ALA A 452 39.06 -14.57 49.56
CA ALA A 452 39.77 -15.80 49.89
C ALA A 452 39.41 -16.21 51.33
N ASP A 453 38.93 -17.43 51.49
CA ASP A 453 38.44 -17.92 52.78
C ASP A 453 39.60 -18.44 53.62
N ARG A 454 40.26 -17.56 54.38
CA ARG A 454 41.29 -17.95 55.35
C ARG A 454 40.62 -18.25 56.70
N PRO A 455 40.99 -19.34 57.40
CA PRO A 455 40.34 -19.75 58.65
C PRO A 455 40.46 -18.75 59.80
N SER A 456 41.32 -17.73 59.70
CA SER A 456 41.53 -16.71 60.74
C SER A 456 41.12 -15.29 60.34
N GLN A 457 40.99 -14.96 59.05
CA GLN A 457 40.53 -13.65 58.59
C GLN A 457 40.21 -13.66 57.08
N PRO A 458 38.94 -13.49 56.66
CA PRO A 458 38.60 -13.44 55.23
C PRO A 458 39.29 -12.24 54.57
N LEU A 459 40.04 -12.50 53.51
CA LEU A 459 40.68 -11.42 52.75
C LEU A 459 39.74 -11.05 51.60
N ALA A 460 39.14 -9.86 51.69
CA ALA A 460 38.28 -9.30 50.64
C ALA A 460 38.98 -8.09 50.00
N LYS A 461 39.19 -8.12 48.68
CA LYS A 461 39.73 -6.99 47.92
C LYS A 461 38.76 -6.57 46.81
N GLU A 462 38.42 -5.29 46.78
CA GLU A 462 37.53 -4.69 45.78
C GLU A 462 38.36 -3.83 44.80
N ILE A 463 38.18 -4.08 43.50
CA ILE A 463 38.82 -3.34 42.42
C ILE A 463 37.72 -2.70 41.58
N ASN A 464 37.74 -1.38 41.47
CA ASN A 464 36.82 -0.62 40.62
C ASN A 464 37.44 -0.44 39.23
N LEU A 465 37.01 -1.22 38.25
CA LEU A 465 37.42 -1.08 36.87
C LEU A 465 36.51 -0.07 36.17
N ARG A 466 37.02 1.11 35.86
CA ARG A 466 36.31 2.10 35.06
C ARG A 466 36.39 1.68 33.59
N LEU A 467 35.28 1.19 33.04
CA LEU A 467 35.21 0.82 31.63
C LEU A 467 35.02 2.09 30.79
N PRO A 468 35.85 2.32 29.76
CA PRO A 468 35.64 3.46 28.87
C PRO A 468 34.28 3.33 28.17
N GLY A 469 33.67 4.48 27.87
CA GLY A 469 32.52 4.53 26.95
C GLY A 469 32.85 3.81 25.64
N PRO A 470 31.85 3.31 24.91
CA PRO A 470 32.12 2.70 23.63
C PRO A 470 32.69 3.82 22.73
N GLU A 471 33.86 3.59 22.14
CA GLU A 471 34.48 4.55 21.22
C GLU A 471 33.64 4.61 19.95
N ARG A 472 32.58 5.43 19.95
CA ARG A 472 31.60 5.54 18.86
C ARG A 472 31.78 6.82 18.08
N TRP A 473 31.36 6.75 16.83
CA TRP A 473 31.21 7.89 15.93
C TRP A 473 29.73 8.08 15.69
N GLU A 474 29.32 9.33 15.58
CA GLU A 474 27.99 9.66 15.10
C GLU A 474 28.14 10.37 13.75
N LEU A 475 27.59 9.77 12.71
CA LEU A 475 27.39 10.45 11.44
C LEU A 475 26.18 11.34 11.59
N VAL A 476 26.37 12.64 11.35
CA VAL A 476 25.30 13.65 11.47
C VAL A 476 25.25 14.47 10.20
N ALA A 477 24.07 14.89 9.77
CA ALA A 477 23.96 15.90 8.73
C ALA A 477 24.16 17.28 9.35
N LEU A 478 24.98 18.10 8.70
CA LEU A 478 25.30 19.47 9.09
C LEU A 478 24.35 20.43 8.38
N GLY A 479 23.77 21.35 9.15
CA GLY A 479 22.76 22.29 8.70
C GLY A 479 21.72 22.49 9.79
N THR A 480 20.61 23.16 9.47
CA THR A 480 19.45 23.14 10.37
C THR A 480 18.90 21.71 10.44
N ASP A 481 18.43 21.29 11.61
CA ASP A 481 17.94 19.93 11.95
C ASP A 481 16.79 19.41 11.06
N GLU A 482 16.40 20.16 10.04
CA GLU A 482 15.22 19.89 9.22
C GLU A 482 15.50 19.25 7.86
N ASN A 483 16.76 19.17 7.43
CA ASN A 483 17.12 18.52 6.17
C ASN A 483 17.48 17.04 6.35
N TRP A 484 17.23 16.50 7.54
CA TRP A 484 17.44 15.11 7.86
C TRP A 484 16.58 14.66 9.05
N GLU A 485 16.36 13.36 9.17
CA GLU A 485 15.76 12.74 10.34
C GLU A 485 16.66 11.59 10.81
N SER A 486 16.89 11.50 12.13
CA SER A 486 17.48 10.29 12.71
C SER A 486 16.44 9.18 12.72
N ASN A 487 16.63 8.13 11.92
CA ASN A 487 15.77 6.95 12.00
C ASN A 487 16.30 5.99 13.07
N PHE A 488 15.99 6.26 14.33
CA PHE A 488 16.30 5.36 15.46
C PHE A 488 15.25 4.25 15.56
N SER A 489 15.25 3.30 14.62
CA SER A 489 14.40 2.11 14.70
C SER A 489 15.07 0.90 15.38
N GLY A 490 16.29 1.07 15.91
CA GLY A 490 16.95 0.10 16.79
C GLY A 490 18.44 0.41 17.01
N PRO A 491 19.09 -0.21 18.02
CA PRO A 491 20.49 0.03 18.38
C PRO A 491 21.49 -0.30 17.25
N ASP A 492 21.10 -1.17 16.31
CA ASP A 492 21.96 -1.63 15.21
C ASP A 492 21.65 -0.96 13.85
N GLN A 493 20.64 -0.09 13.78
CA GLN A 493 20.18 0.54 12.55
C GLN A 493 20.07 2.06 12.67
N ILE A 494 21.15 2.70 13.10
CA ILE A 494 21.25 4.16 12.96
C ILE A 494 21.48 4.47 11.48
N GLY A 495 20.38 4.63 10.75
CA GLY A 495 20.36 5.20 9.41
C GLY A 495 20.02 6.68 9.48
N LEU A 496 20.69 7.49 8.66
CA LEU A 496 20.38 8.91 8.52
C LEU A 496 19.42 9.07 7.33
N VAL A 497 18.23 9.62 7.56
CA VAL A 497 17.31 9.94 6.45
C VAL A 497 17.63 11.35 6.00
N LEU A 498 18.09 11.52 4.77
CA LEU A 498 18.33 12.80 4.14
C LEU A 498 17.06 13.27 3.44
N LEU A 499 16.70 14.54 3.66
CA LEU A 499 15.47 15.15 3.16
C LEU A 499 15.74 16.20 2.06
N PRO A 500 16.22 15.82 0.86
CA PRO A 500 16.40 16.77 -0.23
C PRO A 500 15.07 17.40 -0.65
N PHE A 501 15.11 18.64 -1.13
CA PHE A 501 13.94 19.29 -1.69
C PHE A 501 13.44 18.57 -2.95
N PRO A 502 12.13 18.62 -3.24
CA PRO A 502 11.49 17.80 -4.27
C PRO A 502 11.82 18.17 -5.71
N SER A 503 12.38 19.35 -5.97
CA SER A 503 13.00 19.66 -7.26
C SER A 503 14.30 20.41 -7.08
N GLY A 504 15.19 20.24 -8.05
CA GLY A 504 16.48 20.93 -8.08
C GLY A 504 17.54 20.26 -7.22
N ILE A 505 18.63 20.98 -7.02
CA ILE A 505 19.82 20.50 -6.31
C ILE A 505 19.69 20.90 -4.84
N THR A 506 19.73 19.92 -3.95
CA THR A 506 19.82 20.17 -2.51
C THR A 506 21.25 19.92 -2.02
N PRO A 507 21.94 20.96 -1.51
CA PRO A 507 23.22 20.77 -0.85
C PRO A 507 23.00 20.19 0.55
N ILE A 508 23.65 19.07 0.82
CA ILE A 508 23.62 18.37 2.11
C ILE A 508 25.05 18.23 2.59
N SER A 509 25.37 18.90 3.71
CA SER A 509 26.67 18.73 4.35
C SER A 509 26.59 17.57 5.33
N LEU A 510 27.59 16.70 5.34
CA LEU A 510 27.72 15.63 6.34
C LEU A 510 28.84 16.00 7.32
N GLY A 511 28.72 15.54 8.55
CA GLY A 511 29.69 15.73 9.61
C GLY A 511 29.82 14.49 10.47
N VAL A 512 30.91 14.44 11.22
CA VAL A 512 31.16 13.37 12.18
C VAL A 512 31.33 13.96 13.57
N ARG A 513 30.64 13.37 14.55
CA ARG A 513 30.84 13.65 15.97
C ARG A 513 31.69 12.54 16.57
N ASN A 514 32.78 12.91 17.21
CA ASN A 514 33.65 11.98 17.92
C ASN A 514 33.15 11.81 19.36
N LEU A 515 32.57 10.64 19.66
CA LEU A 515 32.17 10.30 21.02
C LEU A 515 33.29 9.56 21.78
N ALA A 516 34.48 9.39 21.19
CA ALA A 516 35.64 8.86 21.90
C ALA A 516 36.31 9.96 22.75
N SER A 517 36.98 9.53 23.81
CA SER A 517 37.76 10.39 24.71
C SER A 517 39.12 10.81 24.16
N ARG A 518 39.49 10.34 22.95
CA ARG A 518 40.73 10.71 22.25
C ARG A 518 40.46 11.26 20.86
N GLU A 519 41.37 12.12 20.40
CA GLU A 519 41.38 12.58 19.01
C GLU A 519 41.58 11.40 18.07
N ARG A 520 40.89 11.42 16.93
CA ARG A 520 40.96 10.37 15.92
C ARG A 520 40.87 10.96 14.53
N THR A 521 41.37 10.21 13.57
CA THR A 521 41.30 10.61 12.17
C THR A 521 40.23 9.79 11.46
N VAL A 522 39.23 10.47 10.91
CA VAL A 522 38.09 9.86 10.21
C VAL A 522 38.11 10.25 8.74
N GLU A 523 38.02 9.26 7.86
CA GLU A 523 37.75 9.41 6.43
C GLU A 523 36.35 8.84 6.14
N ALA A 524 35.58 9.49 5.29
CA ALA A 524 34.27 9.02 4.88
C ALA A 524 34.26 8.73 3.37
N GLU A 525 33.65 7.61 2.98
CA GLU A 525 33.38 7.30 1.56
C GLU A 525 31.87 7.14 1.37
N ILE A 526 31.32 7.78 0.33
CA ILE A 526 29.90 7.65 -0.06
C ILE A 526 29.80 6.75 -1.28
N TRP A 527 28.91 5.76 -1.22
CA TRP A 527 28.70 4.76 -2.26
C TRP A 527 27.22 4.66 -2.64
N ILE A 528 26.95 4.32 -3.90
CA ILE A 528 25.62 3.91 -4.38
C ILE A 528 25.56 2.39 -4.39
N ALA A 529 24.45 1.86 -3.88
CA ALA A 529 24.10 0.46 -4.07
C ALA A 529 23.76 0.18 -5.56
N PRO A 530 23.99 -1.04 -6.07
CA PRO A 530 23.54 -1.41 -7.39
C PRO A 530 22.00 -1.49 -7.46
N GLN A 531 21.38 -0.94 -8.52
CA GLN A 531 19.91 -0.86 -8.72
C GLN A 531 19.11 -2.16 -8.48
N ARG A 532 19.75 -3.33 -8.58
CA ARG A 532 19.13 -4.64 -8.30
C ARG A 532 18.94 -4.94 -6.80
N SER A 533 19.42 -4.07 -5.92
CA SER A 533 19.43 -4.26 -4.47
C SER A 533 18.26 -3.59 -3.74
N ARG A 534 17.12 -3.34 -4.41
CA ARG A 534 15.80 -3.08 -3.77
C ARG A 534 15.29 -4.28 -2.93
N ARG A 535 16.19 -4.99 -2.30
CA ARG A 535 15.92 -6.04 -1.33
C ARG A 535 15.56 -5.37 -0.02
N GLU A 536 14.71 -6.05 0.73
CA GLU A 536 14.28 -5.60 2.05
C GLU A 536 15.50 -5.24 2.94
N PRO A 537 15.35 -4.34 3.93
CA PRO A 537 16.42 -3.94 4.86
C PRO A 537 17.19 -5.12 5.52
N ALA A 538 16.62 -6.33 5.50
CA ALA A 538 17.24 -7.56 5.96
C ALA A 538 18.40 -8.08 5.09
N ASP A 539 18.49 -7.67 3.83
CA ASP A 539 19.55 -8.09 2.88
C ASP A 539 20.72 -7.10 2.80
N ARG A 540 20.78 -6.13 3.71
CA ARG A 540 21.89 -5.16 3.80
C ARG A 540 23.19 -5.92 4.07
N PRO A 541 24.23 -5.79 3.22
CA PRO A 541 25.49 -6.49 3.42
C PRO A 541 26.11 -6.19 4.78
N SER A 542 26.64 -7.24 5.42
CA SER A 542 27.53 -7.13 6.58
C SER A 542 28.70 -6.18 6.30
N PRO A 543 29.34 -5.59 7.32
CA PRO A 543 30.42 -4.61 7.11
C PRO A 543 31.53 -5.19 6.22
N LEU A 544 31.65 -4.64 5.02
CA LEU A 544 32.65 -5.02 4.02
C LEU A 544 33.72 -3.93 3.93
N THR A 545 34.94 -4.32 3.58
CA THR A 545 35.97 -3.38 3.16
C THR A 545 35.58 -2.74 1.83
N SER A 546 36.13 -1.56 1.51
CA SER A 546 35.85 -0.83 0.26
C SER A 546 36.02 -1.72 -0.99
N GLY A 547 37.02 -2.60 -1.02
CA GLY A 547 37.22 -3.55 -2.14
C GLY A 547 36.14 -4.64 -2.23
N GLY A 548 35.52 -5.00 -1.10
CA GLY A 548 34.37 -5.90 -1.08
C GLY A 548 33.10 -5.25 -1.64
N LEU A 549 32.92 -3.93 -1.44
CA LEU A 549 31.79 -3.17 -1.99
C LEU A 549 31.88 -3.05 -3.51
N GLU A 550 33.05 -2.71 -4.05
CA GLU A 550 33.28 -2.67 -5.51
C GLU A 550 33.02 -4.03 -6.16
N ALA A 551 33.49 -5.12 -5.55
CA ALA A 551 33.24 -6.49 -6.02
C ALA A 551 31.76 -6.87 -6.03
N GLN A 552 30.94 -6.21 -5.21
CA GLN A 552 29.48 -6.38 -5.16
C GLN A 552 28.73 -5.42 -6.09
N GLY A 553 29.44 -4.58 -6.84
CA GLY A 553 28.86 -3.64 -7.81
C GLY A 553 28.44 -2.31 -7.20
N PHE A 554 28.88 -1.96 -5.99
CA PHE A 554 28.71 -0.61 -5.46
C PHE A 554 29.63 0.36 -6.19
N VAL A 555 29.15 1.58 -6.41
CA VAL A 555 29.91 2.64 -7.10
C VAL A 555 30.25 3.74 -6.09
N ARG A 556 31.54 4.02 -5.91
CA ARG A 556 32.01 5.10 -5.03
C ARG A 556 31.72 6.46 -5.68
N LEU A 557 30.97 7.31 -4.99
CA LEU A 557 30.63 8.66 -5.45
C LEU A 557 31.57 9.72 -4.93
N ALA A 558 31.90 9.66 -3.65
CA ALA A 558 32.68 10.70 -3.01
C ALA A 558 33.54 10.15 -1.88
N VAL A 559 34.64 10.84 -1.61
CA VAL A 559 35.59 10.53 -0.54
C VAL A 559 35.93 11.84 0.18
N SER A 560 35.89 11.83 1.51
CA SER A 560 36.40 12.94 2.31
C SER A 560 37.91 12.76 2.52
N PRO A 561 38.70 13.84 2.59
CA PRO A 561 40.04 13.72 3.15
C PRO A 561 39.93 13.30 4.64
N PRO A 562 41.01 12.75 5.22
CA PRO A 562 41.04 12.42 6.64
C PRO A 562 40.85 13.68 7.50
N VAL A 563 39.81 13.68 8.34
CA VAL A 563 39.46 14.78 9.26
C VAL A 563 39.83 14.36 10.68
N LYS A 564 40.60 15.21 11.38
CA LYS A 564 40.87 15.02 12.81
C LYS A 564 39.66 15.50 13.61
N ALA A 565 38.99 14.56 14.26
CA ALA A 565 37.86 14.87 15.12
C ALA A 565 38.33 14.92 16.59
N PRO A 566 38.24 16.08 17.28
CA PRO A 566 38.69 16.21 18.66
C PRO A 566 37.87 15.31 19.59
N PRO A 567 38.43 14.86 20.72
CA PRO A 567 37.70 14.05 21.69
C PRO A 567 36.50 14.82 22.23
N ASP A 568 35.38 14.13 22.40
CA ASP A 568 34.13 14.71 22.89
C ASP A 568 33.85 16.05 22.18
N SER A 569 33.71 16.01 20.85
CA SER A 569 33.56 17.19 20.00
C SER A 569 32.33 18.08 20.34
N GLY A 570 31.58 17.70 21.38
CA GLY A 570 30.40 18.40 21.86
C GLY A 570 29.29 18.38 20.81
N PRO A 571 28.35 19.34 20.87
CA PRO A 571 27.26 19.44 19.91
C PRO A 571 27.77 19.75 18.49
N ASN A 572 28.99 20.27 18.33
CA ASN A 572 29.54 20.76 17.06
C ASN A 572 30.27 19.64 16.30
N PRO A 573 29.66 19.06 15.26
CA PRO A 573 30.28 17.97 14.52
C PRO A 573 31.32 18.50 13.52
N GLN A 574 32.34 17.71 13.22
CA GLN A 574 33.36 18.10 12.26
C GLN A 574 32.87 17.86 10.83
N PRO A 575 32.90 18.87 9.93
CA PRO A 575 32.43 18.71 8.55
C PRO A 575 33.30 17.76 7.73
N LEU A 576 32.63 16.84 7.02
CA LEU A 576 33.22 15.96 6.03
C LEU A 576 33.25 16.70 4.69
N LYS A 577 34.44 17.02 4.19
CA LYS A 577 34.63 17.69 2.89
C LYS A 577 34.67 16.65 1.77
N LEU A 578 33.52 16.25 1.26
CA LEU A 578 33.40 15.23 0.23
C LEU A 578 33.89 15.76 -1.12
N ALA A 579 34.77 15.00 -1.77
CA ALA A 579 35.27 15.26 -3.11
C ALA A 579 35.01 14.04 -4.02
N PRO A 580 34.90 14.20 -5.35
CA PRO A 580 34.83 13.07 -6.26
C PRO A 580 36.02 12.13 -6.05
N PRO A 581 35.85 10.80 -6.19
CA PRO A 581 36.99 9.88 -6.12
C PRO A 581 38.04 10.30 -7.16
N PRO A 582 39.33 10.22 -6.83
CA PRO A 582 40.37 10.46 -7.81
C PRO A 582 40.14 9.52 -9.01
N PRO A 583 40.26 10.01 -10.26
CA PRO A 583 40.11 9.15 -11.42
C PRO A 583 41.09 7.97 -11.27
N PRO A 584 40.68 6.74 -11.65
CA PRO A 584 41.55 5.58 -11.57
C PRO A 584 42.87 5.92 -12.28
N ALA A 585 43.98 5.70 -11.58
CA ALA A 585 45.30 5.98 -12.13
C ALA A 585 45.36 5.34 -13.54
N PRO A 586 45.75 6.10 -14.58
CA PRO A 586 45.74 5.59 -15.94
C PRO A 586 46.56 4.30 -15.93
N ALA A 587 45.94 3.19 -16.35
CA ALA A 587 46.59 1.90 -16.35
C ALA A 587 47.92 2.02 -17.10
N GLU A 588 49.03 2.00 -16.37
CA GLU A 588 50.37 2.20 -16.91
C GLU A 588 50.60 1.13 -17.99
N GLY A 589 50.59 1.53 -19.26
CA GLY A 589 51.02 0.67 -20.36
C GLY A 589 50.13 0.58 -21.61
N LYS A 590 48.98 1.27 -21.71
CA LYS A 590 48.22 1.32 -22.99
C LYS A 590 48.37 2.67 -23.67
N PRO A 591 49.07 2.76 -24.83
CA PRO A 591 49.16 3.99 -25.61
C PRO A 591 47.75 4.51 -25.92
N PRO A 592 47.52 5.83 -25.88
CA PRO A 592 46.22 6.42 -26.18
C PRO A 592 45.79 5.98 -27.58
N ALA A 593 44.71 5.19 -27.65
CA ALA A 593 44.08 4.85 -28.90
C ALA A 593 43.67 6.15 -29.59
N ALA A 594 44.05 6.30 -30.87
CA ALA A 594 43.78 7.48 -31.66
C ALA A 594 42.31 7.91 -31.52
N SER A 595 42.09 9.18 -31.23
CA SER A 595 40.76 9.77 -31.08
C SER A 595 39.89 9.38 -32.28
N PRO A 596 38.68 8.84 -32.05
CA PRO A 596 37.79 8.49 -33.16
C PRO A 596 37.46 9.74 -33.97
N PRO A 597 37.35 9.63 -35.31
CA PRO A 597 37.00 10.75 -36.17
C PRO A 597 35.65 11.35 -35.77
N PRO A 598 35.46 12.68 -35.89
CA PRO A 598 34.24 13.37 -35.50
C PRO A 598 33.04 12.74 -36.22
N ALA A 599 32.11 12.21 -35.43
CA ALA A 599 30.88 11.63 -35.94
C ALA A 599 30.07 12.69 -36.69
N ALA A 600 29.52 12.30 -37.84
CA ALA A 600 28.62 13.13 -38.64
C ALA A 600 27.47 13.68 -37.76
N PRO A 601 26.96 14.89 -38.04
CA PRO A 601 25.85 15.47 -37.29
C PRO A 601 24.65 14.52 -37.39
N ALA A 602 24.33 13.86 -36.27
CA ALA A 602 23.16 13.03 -36.14
C ALA A 602 21.93 13.94 -36.03
N ASP A 603 20.92 13.64 -36.83
CA ASP A 603 19.63 14.33 -36.85
C ASP A 603 19.03 14.46 -35.44
N ASP A 604 18.49 15.65 -35.17
CA ASP A 604 17.81 16.05 -33.95
C ASP A 604 16.68 15.09 -33.54
N LYS A 605 16.44 15.02 -32.21
CA LYS A 605 15.19 14.69 -31.49
C LYS A 605 15.13 13.43 -30.63
N ALA A 606 16.25 12.95 -30.08
CA ALA A 606 16.20 12.27 -28.79
C ALA A 606 16.86 13.18 -27.73
N PRO A 607 16.19 13.53 -26.62
CA PRO A 607 16.85 14.26 -25.54
C PRO A 607 18.06 13.44 -25.09
N LYS A 608 19.24 14.07 -25.10
CA LYS A 608 20.46 13.40 -24.64
C LYS A 608 20.21 12.89 -23.22
N PRO A 609 20.49 11.60 -22.93
CA PRO A 609 20.32 11.08 -21.58
C PRO A 609 21.11 11.96 -20.63
N ASP A 610 20.45 12.37 -19.55
CA ASP A 610 21.04 13.24 -18.55
C ASP A 610 22.30 12.55 -17.97
N PRO A 611 23.48 13.21 -18.04
CA PRO A 611 24.76 12.61 -17.71
C PRO A 611 24.93 12.30 -16.21
N ARG A 612 24.02 12.76 -15.36
CA ARG A 612 24.10 12.61 -13.91
C ARG A 612 23.79 11.17 -13.48
N PRO A 613 24.64 10.52 -12.66
CA PRO A 613 24.41 9.14 -12.21
C PRO A 613 23.09 9.04 -11.42
N PRO A 614 22.20 8.08 -11.75
CA PRO A 614 21.01 7.84 -10.95
C PRO A 614 21.42 7.29 -9.58
N LEU A 615 20.76 7.79 -8.55
CA LEU A 615 20.86 7.31 -7.18
C LEU A 615 19.64 6.46 -6.87
N ASP A 616 19.89 5.32 -6.24
CA ASP A 616 18.84 4.64 -5.52
C ASP A 616 18.46 5.43 -4.26
N ARG A 617 17.37 5.00 -3.61
CA ARG A 617 16.94 5.61 -2.35
C ARG A 617 17.93 5.42 -1.20
N ASP A 618 18.85 4.46 -1.32
CA ASP A 618 19.80 4.14 -0.28
C ASP A 618 21.23 4.45 -0.76
N LEU A 619 21.94 5.29 0.00
CA LEU A 619 23.39 5.46 -0.10
C LEU A 619 24.07 4.76 1.08
N LEU A 620 25.35 4.43 0.89
CA LEU A 620 26.18 3.85 1.92
C LEU A 620 27.31 4.82 2.27
N CYS A 621 27.43 5.18 3.54
CA CYS A 621 28.55 5.93 4.09
C CYS A 621 29.49 4.98 4.84
N VAL A 622 30.70 4.82 4.35
CA VAL A 622 31.76 4.05 5.01
C VAL A 622 32.68 5.01 5.75
N LEU A 623 32.65 4.98 7.08
CA LEU A 623 33.54 5.73 7.96
C LEU A 623 34.77 4.89 8.28
N LYS A 624 35.94 5.30 7.80
CA LYS A 624 37.22 4.72 8.14
C LYS A 624 37.86 5.51 9.28
N CYS A 625 38.05 4.87 10.42
CA CYS A 625 38.70 5.46 11.58
C CYS A 625 39.89 4.59 12.00
N ASP A 626 41.09 5.14 11.96
CA ASP A 626 42.34 4.47 12.41
C ASP A 626 42.50 3.02 11.92
N GLY A 627 42.05 2.75 10.68
CA GLY A 627 42.12 1.43 10.03
C GLY A 627 40.89 0.53 10.22
N ALA A 628 39.96 0.87 11.10
CA ALA A 628 38.65 0.21 11.18
C ALA A 628 37.66 0.90 10.23
N ALA A 629 36.77 0.15 9.60
CA ALA A 629 35.70 0.69 8.76
C ALA A 629 34.34 0.38 9.37
N GLU A 630 33.49 1.41 9.46
CA GLU A 630 32.12 1.33 9.93
C GLU A 630 31.17 1.76 8.81
N VAL A 631 30.09 1.02 8.63
CA VAL A 631 29.17 1.21 7.52
C VAL A 631 27.84 1.77 8.03
N ARG A 632 27.39 2.88 7.44
CA ARG A 632 26.13 3.56 7.78
C ARG A 632 25.27 3.73 6.53
N TRP A 633 23.98 3.46 6.64
CA TRP A 633 23.03 3.68 5.55
C TRP A 633 22.49 5.11 5.61
N LEU A 634 22.41 5.74 4.45
CA LEU A 634 21.75 7.03 4.25
C LEU A 634 20.52 6.79 3.37
N GLU A 635 19.35 7.04 3.90
CA GLU A 635 18.09 6.93 3.14
C GLU A 635 17.76 8.30 2.54
N LEU A 636 17.41 8.35 1.26
CA LEU A 636 17.00 9.56 0.56
C LEU A 636 15.47 9.60 0.48
N ARG A 637 14.90 10.70 0.97
CA ARG A 637 13.45 10.92 0.96
C ARG A 637 13.15 12.37 0.59
N PRO A 638 12.43 12.68 -0.49
CA PRO A 638 12.13 14.08 -0.78
C PRO A 638 11.32 14.70 0.36
N ARG A 639 11.66 15.94 0.69
CA ARG A 639 10.91 16.75 1.65
C ARG A 639 9.58 17.17 1.02
N HIS A 640 8.46 16.82 1.64
CA HIS A 640 7.15 17.18 1.08
C HIS A 640 6.88 18.69 1.29
N PRO A 641 6.28 19.43 0.34
CA PRO A 641 6.01 20.86 0.54
C PRO A 641 5.15 21.20 1.75
N SER A 642 4.29 20.28 2.19
CA SER A 642 3.53 20.43 3.44
C SER A 642 4.41 20.45 4.70
N GLU A 643 5.67 20.07 4.64
CA GLU A 643 6.61 20.15 5.77
C GLU A 643 7.23 21.54 5.91
N TYR A 644 7.22 22.37 4.86
CA TYR A 644 7.83 23.71 4.89
C TYR A 644 6.94 24.87 4.40
N LEU A 645 5.79 24.59 3.78
CA LEU A 645 4.78 25.57 3.38
C LEU A 645 3.46 25.39 4.13
N GLN A 646 2.73 26.48 4.29
CA GLN A 646 1.37 26.53 4.79
C GLN A 646 0.54 27.44 3.88
N PRO A 647 -0.20 26.89 2.90
CA PRO A 647 -1.15 27.65 2.09
C PRO A 647 -2.50 27.89 2.81
N GLU A 648 -3.02 29.10 2.65
CA GLU A 648 -4.39 29.51 3.01
C GLU A 648 -5.16 29.87 1.74
N VAL A 649 -6.30 29.21 1.51
CA VAL A 649 -7.13 29.44 0.32
C VAL A 649 -8.49 29.99 0.76
N ARG A 650 -8.96 31.03 0.05
CA ARG A 650 -10.27 31.64 0.25
C ARG A 650 -10.98 31.77 -1.09
N TYR A 651 -12.30 31.63 -1.09
CA TYR A 651 -13.13 31.82 -2.28
C TYR A 651 -14.22 32.85 -1.99
N SER A 652 -14.36 33.85 -2.87
CA SER A 652 -15.50 34.77 -2.85
C SER A 652 -16.43 34.51 -4.03
N LYS A 653 -17.69 34.19 -3.73
CA LYS A 653 -18.80 34.02 -4.68
C LYS A 653 -19.09 35.32 -5.43
N ASN A 654 -19.18 36.44 -4.70
CA ASN A 654 -19.54 37.74 -5.29
C ASN A 654 -18.48 38.23 -6.27
N GLY A 655 -17.20 38.04 -5.93
CA GLY A 655 -16.08 38.36 -6.82
C GLY A 655 -15.75 37.26 -7.85
N ARG A 656 -16.31 36.06 -7.67
CA ARG A 656 -15.89 34.81 -8.31
C ARG A 656 -14.38 34.65 -8.29
N ARG A 657 -13.77 34.99 -7.15
CA ARG A 657 -12.32 35.09 -7.01
C ARG A 657 -11.84 34.07 -6.00
N VAL A 658 -10.81 33.34 -6.36
CA VAL A 658 -10.04 32.51 -5.43
C VAL A 658 -8.79 33.28 -5.07
N ASP A 659 -8.55 33.45 -3.78
CA ASP A 659 -7.33 34.06 -3.24
C ASP A 659 -6.52 33.00 -2.51
N VAL A 660 -5.25 32.84 -2.92
CA VAL A 660 -4.30 31.90 -2.33
C VAL A 660 -3.18 32.70 -1.67
N THR A 661 -3.01 32.54 -0.36
CA THR A 661 -1.88 33.12 0.39
C THR A 661 -0.99 32.00 0.86
N VAL A 662 0.31 32.03 0.55
CA VAL A 662 1.25 30.98 0.94
C VAL A 662 2.28 31.53 1.93
N PHE A 663 2.45 30.80 3.03
CA PHE A 663 3.38 31.11 4.11
C PHE A 663 4.49 30.05 4.16
N ALA A 664 5.71 30.45 4.51
CA ALA A 664 6.70 29.52 5.03
C ALA A 664 6.28 29.10 6.44
N LYS A 665 6.33 27.81 6.76
CA LYS A 665 6.01 27.34 8.11
C LYS A 665 7.00 27.92 9.12
N PRO A 666 6.56 28.37 10.31
CA PRO A 666 7.47 28.81 11.36
C PRO A 666 8.46 27.71 11.73
N GLY A 667 9.76 28.04 11.76
CA GLY A 667 10.85 27.08 11.96
C GLY A 667 11.37 26.48 10.66
N ALA A 668 10.50 26.27 9.68
CA ALA A 668 10.87 25.59 8.44
C ALA A 668 11.92 26.36 7.62
N GLN A 669 12.91 25.63 7.12
CA GLN A 669 13.92 26.12 6.19
C GLN A 669 13.44 25.88 4.75
N LEU A 670 13.36 26.97 3.98
CA LEU A 670 13.24 26.95 2.53
C LEU A 670 14.63 26.85 1.89
N ARG A 671 14.66 26.51 0.60
CA ARG A 671 15.90 26.59 -0.18
C ARG A 671 16.47 28.03 -0.15
N PRO A 672 17.79 28.21 -0.30
CA PRO A 672 18.40 29.54 -0.33
C PRO A 672 17.82 30.47 -1.40
N ASP A 673 17.37 29.92 -2.52
CA ASP A 673 16.71 30.65 -3.58
C ASP A 673 15.22 30.92 -3.33
N GLY A 674 14.62 30.34 -2.29
CA GLY A 674 13.20 30.38 -1.96
C GLY A 674 12.42 29.19 -2.55
N CYS A 675 11.10 29.26 -2.53
CA CYS A 675 10.20 28.24 -3.06
C CYS A 675 9.29 28.83 -4.13
N GLN A 676 9.32 28.28 -5.34
CA GLN A 676 8.41 28.64 -6.41
C GLN A 676 7.08 27.92 -6.21
N VAL A 677 5.99 28.68 -6.08
CA VAL A 677 4.64 28.14 -5.98
C VAL A 677 3.82 28.57 -7.18
N ALA A 678 3.00 27.66 -7.69
CA ALA A 678 2.05 27.96 -8.76
C ALA A 678 0.75 27.19 -8.50
N PHE A 679 -0.41 27.72 -8.88
CA PHE A 679 -1.65 26.95 -8.78
C PHE A 679 -2.40 26.86 -10.10
N GLU A 680 -3.14 25.77 -10.24
CA GLU A 680 -4.04 25.47 -11.35
C GLU A 680 -5.47 25.33 -10.80
N VAL A 681 -6.45 25.82 -11.54
CA VAL A 681 -7.86 25.55 -11.25
C VAL A 681 -8.39 24.52 -12.24
N VAL A 682 -8.75 23.35 -11.72
CA VAL A 682 -9.29 22.23 -12.50
C VAL A 682 -10.80 22.23 -12.37
N GLY A 683 -11.47 22.33 -13.52
CA GLY A 683 -12.92 22.50 -13.53
C GLY A 683 -13.54 22.62 -14.91
N GLY A 684 -12.87 22.18 -15.98
CA GLY A 684 -13.44 22.02 -17.32
C GLY A 684 -14.20 23.24 -17.86
N PHE A 685 -13.69 24.46 -17.64
CA PHE A 685 -14.30 25.72 -18.07
C PHE A 685 -14.26 25.94 -19.61
N GLY A 686 -14.45 24.88 -20.40
CA GLY A 686 -14.48 24.92 -21.86
C GLY A 686 -13.20 25.44 -22.51
N GLY A 687 -12.05 25.33 -21.83
CA GLY A 687 -10.77 25.88 -22.28
C GLY A 687 -10.70 27.42 -22.24
N ARG A 688 -11.66 28.10 -21.60
CA ARG A 688 -11.59 29.55 -21.42
C ARG A 688 -10.41 29.89 -20.50
N PRO A 689 -9.55 30.86 -20.87
CA PRO A 689 -8.45 31.28 -20.01
C PRO A 689 -9.03 31.91 -18.73
N ILE A 690 -8.51 31.48 -17.58
CA ILE A 690 -8.85 32.04 -16.28
C ILE A 690 -7.90 33.23 -16.05
N PRO A 691 -8.39 34.47 -15.91
CA PRO A 691 -7.53 35.59 -15.59
C PRO A 691 -7.08 35.53 -14.12
N GLY A 692 -5.82 35.87 -13.85
CA GLY A 692 -5.26 35.81 -12.51
C GLY A 692 -3.74 35.88 -12.46
N LYS A 693 -3.21 35.90 -11.24
CA LYS A 693 -1.79 35.67 -10.94
C LYS A 693 -1.65 34.25 -10.39
N PHE A 694 -1.08 33.36 -11.18
CA PHE A 694 -1.04 31.92 -10.87
C PHE A 694 0.24 31.47 -10.17
N ASP A 695 1.28 32.29 -10.19
CA ASP A 695 2.61 31.97 -9.68
C ASP A 695 3.12 33.01 -8.68
N ALA A 696 3.91 32.55 -7.72
CA ALA A 696 4.61 33.38 -6.75
C ALA A 696 5.87 32.70 -6.25
N HIS A 697 6.69 33.46 -5.53
CA HIS A 697 7.98 33.00 -5.02
C HIS A 697 8.11 33.30 -3.53
N VAL A 698 8.06 32.27 -2.69
CA VAL A 698 8.12 32.37 -1.22
C VAL A 698 9.59 32.46 -0.80
N GLN A 699 9.94 33.51 -0.05
CA GLN A 699 11.30 33.72 0.47
C GLN A 699 11.38 33.37 1.95
N GLN A 700 12.54 32.85 2.42
CA GLN A 700 12.76 32.54 3.83
C GLN A 700 12.60 33.80 4.69
N GLY A 701 11.72 33.77 5.70
CA GLY A 701 11.42 34.93 6.54
C GLY A 701 10.74 36.10 5.81
N GLY A 702 10.36 35.93 4.55
CA GLY A 702 9.66 36.93 3.76
C GLY A 702 8.20 37.10 4.17
N LEU A 703 7.56 38.16 3.65
CA LEU A 703 6.12 38.33 3.78
C LEU A 703 5.36 37.22 3.03
N PRO A 704 4.14 36.86 3.47
CA PRO A 704 3.31 35.89 2.77
C PRO A 704 3.07 36.34 1.33
N VAL A 705 3.16 35.42 0.38
CA VAL A 705 2.89 35.73 -1.03
C VAL A 705 1.43 35.49 -1.35
N ARG A 706 0.86 36.36 -2.19
CA ARG A 706 -0.53 36.27 -2.64
C ARG A 706 -0.61 36.00 -4.13
N MET A 707 -1.51 35.10 -4.48
CA MET A 707 -1.90 34.70 -5.83
C MET A 707 -3.43 34.70 -5.91
N ASP A 708 -3.99 34.89 -7.10
CA ASP A 708 -5.43 34.94 -7.26
C ASP A 708 -5.88 34.52 -8.66
N ALA A 709 -7.11 34.02 -8.75
CA ALA A 709 -7.76 33.67 -10.02
C ALA A 709 -9.23 34.08 -10.00
N GLN A 710 -9.70 34.66 -11.09
CA GLN A 710 -11.10 35.00 -11.26
C GLN A 710 -11.79 33.94 -12.13
N LEU A 711 -12.64 33.15 -11.51
CA LEU A 711 -13.36 32.05 -12.14
C LEU A 711 -14.43 32.60 -13.10
N PRO A 712 -14.60 31.99 -14.29
CA PRO A 712 -15.68 32.36 -15.20
C PRO A 712 -17.05 32.13 -14.55
N PRO A 713 -18.12 32.71 -15.12
CA PRO A 713 -19.48 32.46 -14.67
C PRO A 713 -19.74 30.96 -14.57
N ASP A 714 -20.33 30.57 -13.45
CA ASP A 714 -20.65 29.19 -13.16
C ASP A 714 -21.55 28.62 -14.27
N ASP A 715 -21.02 27.67 -15.04
CA ASP A 715 -21.76 26.93 -16.08
C ASP A 715 -22.68 25.84 -15.45
N GLY A 716 -22.97 25.94 -14.14
CA GLY A 716 -23.79 25.01 -13.37
C GLY A 716 -22.98 23.92 -12.66
N ARG A 717 -21.70 24.15 -12.38
CA ARG A 717 -20.82 23.23 -11.67
C ARG A 717 -20.83 23.55 -10.18
N PRO A 718 -21.29 22.64 -9.32
CA PRO A 718 -21.41 22.91 -7.89
C PRO A 718 -20.05 23.03 -7.20
N GLU A 719 -18.98 22.44 -7.76
CA GLU A 719 -17.65 22.37 -7.14
C GLU A 719 -16.53 22.63 -8.14
N VAL A 720 -15.45 23.24 -7.63
CA VAL A 720 -14.21 23.51 -8.36
C VAL A 720 -13.03 22.96 -7.57
N GLU A 721 -12.04 22.43 -8.29
CA GLU A 721 -10.80 21.93 -7.70
C GLU A 721 -9.65 22.91 -7.94
N LEU A 722 -8.85 23.18 -6.91
CA LEU A 722 -7.63 23.97 -6.99
C LEU A 722 -6.44 23.10 -6.60
N ARG A 723 -5.41 23.11 -7.46
CA ARG A 723 -4.17 22.34 -7.29
C ARG A 723 -3.01 23.31 -7.13
N LEU A 724 -2.33 23.27 -5.99
CA LEU A 724 -1.14 24.07 -5.72
C LEU A 724 0.12 23.22 -5.91
N HIS A 725 1.01 23.66 -6.79
CA HIS A 725 2.32 23.11 -7.10
C HIS A 725 3.38 23.91 -6.33
N ALA A 726 4.42 23.24 -5.82
CA ALA A 726 5.47 23.89 -5.04
C ALA A 726 6.83 23.26 -5.35
N ASP A 727 7.81 24.05 -5.76
CA ASP A 727 9.16 23.62 -6.18
C ASP A 727 9.11 22.36 -7.03
N GLY A 728 8.42 22.43 -8.17
CA GLY A 728 8.32 21.30 -9.10
C GLY A 728 7.54 20.09 -8.57
N TYR A 729 7.13 20.06 -7.29
CA TYR A 729 6.21 19.07 -6.74
C TYR A 729 4.80 19.39 -7.25
N PRO A 730 4.26 18.61 -8.19
CA PRO A 730 2.98 18.95 -8.77
C PRO A 730 1.87 18.61 -7.77
N ARG A 731 0.87 19.49 -7.61
CA ARG A 731 -0.31 19.23 -6.75
C ARG A 731 0.06 18.89 -5.30
N ALA A 732 1.04 19.60 -4.75
CA ALA A 732 1.47 19.48 -3.36
C ALA A 732 0.32 19.72 -2.36
N PHE A 733 -0.67 20.52 -2.75
CA PHE A 733 -1.91 20.71 -2.01
C PHE A 733 -3.07 20.71 -3.01
N VAL A 734 -4.18 20.05 -2.65
CA VAL A 734 -5.39 20.02 -3.47
C VAL A 734 -6.56 20.49 -2.60
N TYR A 735 -7.42 21.32 -3.17
CA TYR A 735 -8.60 21.87 -2.51
C TYR A 735 -9.81 21.63 -3.39
N ARG A 736 -10.96 21.28 -2.79
CA ARG A 736 -12.26 21.33 -3.45
C ARG A 736 -13.17 22.28 -2.70
N PHE A 737 -13.87 23.11 -3.43
CA PHE A 737 -14.78 24.09 -2.83
C PHE A 737 -15.99 24.34 -3.72
N PRO A 738 -17.17 24.53 -3.13
CA PRO A 738 -18.35 24.90 -3.90
C PRO A 738 -18.30 26.37 -4.34
N THR A 739 -18.84 26.63 -5.52
CA THR A 739 -18.86 27.96 -6.17
C THR A 739 -20.05 28.82 -5.74
N ASP A 740 -20.99 28.27 -4.98
CA ASP A 740 -22.27 28.88 -4.63
C ASP A 740 -22.25 29.62 -3.27
N GLN A 741 -21.13 29.64 -2.57
CA GLN A 741 -20.98 30.32 -1.27
C GLN A 741 -19.58 30.93 -1.09
N ASP A 742 -19.47 31.99 -0.30
CA ASP A 742 -18.17 32.51 0.14
C ASP A 742 -17.56 31.54 1.16
N ILE A 743 -16.26 31.27 1.05
CA ILE A 743 -15.54 30.34 1.94
C ILE A 743 -14.21 30.95 2.37
N ASP A 744 -14.05 31.13 3.68
CA ASP A 744 -12.80 31.54 4.29
C ASP A 744 -12.08 30.34 4.89
N GLY A 745 -10.81 30.13 4.52
CA GLY A 745 -9.94 29.13 5.15
C GLY A 745 -10.23 27.70 4.71
N LEU A 746 -10.20 27.45 3.40
CA LEU A 746 -10.29 26.11 2.84
C LEU A 746 -9.13 25.24 3.33
N LEU A 747 -9.46 24.03 3.78
CA LEU A 747 -8.47 23.03 4.16
C LEU A 747 -8.06 22.19 2.94
N PRO A 748 -6.78 21.80 2.84
CA PRO A 748 -6.38 20.82 1.84
C PRO A 748 -7.18 19.52 2.00
N LEU A 749 -7.50 18.86 0.88
CA LEU A 749 -8.10 17.54 0.88
C LEU A 749 -7.11 16.53 1.45
N GLU A 750 -7.37 16.07 2.67
CA GLU A 750 -6.54 15.04 3.32
C GLU A 750 -6.96 13.62 2.94
N ASP A 751 -8.12 13.45 2.31
CA ASP A 751 -8.72 12.18 1.92
C ASP A 751 -8.69 11.92 0.40
N LEU A 752 -8.01 12.77 -0.36
CA LEU A 752 -7.86 12.59 -1.80
C LEU A 752 -7.17 11.26 -2.08
N ARG A 753 -7.79 10.38 -2.85
CA ARG A 753 -7.23 9.07 -3.18
C ARG A 753 -7.60 8.81 -4.61
N GLU A 754 -6.75 9.30 -5.50
CA GLU A 754 -6.92 9.14 -6.92
C GLU A 754 -5.73 8.38 -7.47
N ILE A 755 -6.03 7.39 -8.29
CA ILE A 755 -5.08 6.68 -9.10
C ILE A 755 -5.60 6.79 -10.53
N GLU A 756 -4.72 7.05 -11.47
CA GLU A 756 -5.08 7.23 -12.87
C GLU A 756 -4.01 6.63 -13.76
N ILE A 757 -4.46 5.86 -14.74
CA ILE A 757 -3.64 5.29 -15.79
C ILE A 757 -3.50 6.38 -16.87
N VAL A 758 -2.38 7.11 -16.82
CA VAL A 758 -2.06 8.16 -17.79
C VAL A 758 -1.63 7.54 -19.12
N GLN A 759 -0.86 6.45 -19.05
CA GLN A 759 -0.51 5.63 -20.20
C GLN A 759 -0.75 4.15 -19.89
N PRO A 760 -1.32 3.38 -20.82
CA PRO A 760 -1.87 3.85 -22.11
C PRO A 760 -3.08 4.75 -21.94
N ASP A 761 -3.22 5.73 -22.83
CA ASP A 761 -4.48 6.45 -22.93
C ASP A 761 -5.55 5.51 -23.51
N ALA A 762 -6.80 5.65 -23.06
CA ALA A 762 -7.89 4.76 -23.46
C ALA A 762 -8.18 4.75 -24.96
N SER A 763 -7.79 5.79 -25.71
CA SER A 763 -7.98 5.89 -27.16
C SER A 763 -6.86 5.23 -27.98
N ASN A 764 -5.66 5.08 -27.40
CA ASN A 764 -4.47 4.51 -28.04
C ASN A 764 -3.96 3.23 -27.34
N ALA A 765 -4.78 2.60 -26.51
CA ALA A 765 -4.46 1.37 -25.78
C ALA A 765 -4.47 0.11 -26.67
N VAL A 766 -3.86 0.19 -27.87
CA VAL A 766 -3.83 -0.89 -28.86
C VAL A 766 -2.38 -1.24 -29.20
N TYR A 767 -2.03 -2.52 -29.08
CA TYR A 767 -0.64 -2.99 -29.18
C TYR A 767 -0.51 -4.20 -30.12
N ASP A 768 0.59 -4.24 -30.87
CA ASP A 768 1.03 -5.42 -31.61
C ASP A 768 2.04 -6.22 -30.75
N PRO A 769 1.64 -7.35 -30.15
CA PRO A 769 2.50 -8.11 -29.25
C PRO A 769 3.67 -8.82 -29.97
N ASP A 770 3.66 -8.92 -31.31
CA ASP A 770 4.81 -9.46 -32.05
C ASP A 770 5.85 -8.35 -32.38
N LYS A 771 5.47 -7.07 -32.37
CA LYS A 771 6.39 -5.93 -32.61
C LYS A 771 6.90 -5.31 -31.31
N ALA A 772 6.07 -5.22 -30.28
CA ALA A 772 6.42 -4.66 -28.98
C ALA A 772 6.45 -5.79 -27.95
N SER A 773 7.63 -6.06 -27.36
CA SER A 773 7.78 -7.03 -26.28
C SER A 773 7.21 -6.54 -24.95
N GLU A 774 7.10 -5.22 -24.79
CA GLU A 774 6.65 -4.53 -23.59
C GLU A 774 5.74 -3.36 -23.98
N PHE A 775 4.84 -2.98 -23.08
CA PHE A 775 4.02 -1.78 -23.22
C PHE A 775 4.21 -0.85 -22.00
N PRO A 776 4.22 0.48 -22.23
CA PRO A 776 4.41 1.44 -21.16
C PRO A 776 3.16 1.56 -20.30
N ILE A 777 3.36 1.62 -18.99
CA ILE A 777 2.33 2.01 -18.03
C ILE A 777 2.84 3.24 -17.29
N GLU A 778 2.07 4.32 -17.31
CA GLU A 778 2.34 5.52 -16.53
C GLU A 778 1.18 5.77 -15.58
N LEU A 779 1.44 5.74 -14.27
CA LEU A 779 0.44 5.96 -13.24
C LEU A 779 0.63 7.31 -12.58
N ARG A 780 -0.46 8.07 -12.53
CA ARG A 780 -0.60 9.26 -11.68
C ARG A 780 -1.28 8.83 -10.38
N LEU A 781 -0.59 9.04 -9.26
CA LEU A 781 -1.11 8.80 -7.92
C LEU A 781 -1.31 10.13 -7.21
N GLU A 782 -2.46 10.34 -6.61
CA GLU A 782 -2.77 11.49 -5.75
C GLU A 782 -3.29 10.94 -4.44
N ALA A 783 -2.44 10.97 -3.42
CA ALA A 783 -2.73 10.40 -2.11
C ALA A 783 -1.99 11.22 -1.05
N PRO A 784 -2.65 12.13 -0.32
CA PRO A 784 -2.01 13.03 0.63
C PRO A 784 -0.96 12.32 1.47
N TRP A 785 0.17 12.99 1.67
CA TRP A 785 1.33 12.52 2.45
C TRP A 785 0.99 11.78 3.75
N ARG A 786 -0.13 12.13 4.40
CA ARG A 786 -0.62 11.43 5.58
C ARG A 786 -1.01 9.97 5.33
N HIS A 787 -1.60 9.65 4.17
CA HIS A 787 -1.95 8.29 3.77
C HIS A 787 -0.74 7.44 3.40
N VAL A 788 0.26 8.05 2.77
CA VAL A 788 1.58 7.45 2.53
C VAL A 788 2.16 6.92 3.86
N ARG A 789 2.18 7.76 4.90
CA ARG A 789 2.63 7.36 6.26
C ARG A 789 1.76 6.30 6.93
N GLN A 790 0.53 6.08 6.48
CA GLN A 790 -0.39 5.05 7.00
C GLN A 790 -0.21 3.69 6.30
N GLY A 791 0.80 3.53 5.44
CA GLY A 791 1.04 2.30 4.71
C GLY A 791 0.07 2.12 3.55
N ALA A 792 -0.23 3.19 2.81
CA ALA A 792 -0.88 3.05 1.52
C ALA A 792 -0.01 2.18 0.59
N GLN A 793 -0.64 1.39 -0.27
CA GLN A 793 0.04 0.61 -1.31
C GLN A 793 -0.75 0.73 -2.61
N TRP A 794 -0.09 0.49 -3.73
CA TRP A 794 -0.77 0.37 -5.00
C TRP A 794 -0.47 -0.96 -5.67
N VAL A 795 -1.41 -1.42 -6.48
CA VAL A 795 -1.38 -2.70 -7.17
C VAL A 795 -1.80 -2.48 -8.62
N LEU A 796 -1.15 -3.20 -9.54
CA LEU A 796 -1.59 -3.33 -10.92
C LEU A 796 -2.13 -4.72 -11.17
N GLU A 797 -3.28 -4.79 -11.81
CA GLU A 797 -4.00 -6.01 -12.11
C GLU A 797 -4.38 -6.03 -13.59
N ILE A 798 -4.23 -7.19 -14.24
CA ILE A 798 -4.74 -7.44 -15.58
C ILE A 798 -5.83 -8.50 -15.50
N ILE A 799 -6.97 -8.18 -16.08
CA ILE A 799 -8.12 -9.08 -16.18
C ILE A 799 -8.37 -9.40 -17.65
N ASP A 800 -8.29 -10.69 -18.00
CA ASP A 800 -8.70 -11.21 -19.31
C ASP A 800 -10.19 -11.61 -19.24
N PRO A 801 -11.13 -10.80 -19.77
CA PRO A 801 -12.55 -11.14 -19.75
C PRO A 801 -12.89 -12.45 -20.48
N GLY A 802 -12.04 -12.91 -21.41
CA GLY A 802 -12.20 -14.18 -22.12
C GLY A 802 -11.76 -15.40 -21.30
N ASN A 803 -11.03 -15.18 -20.20
CA ASN A 803 -10.55 -16.24 -19.31
C ASN A 803 -10.92 -15.91 -17.86
N PRO A 804 -11.99 -16.50 -17.29
CA PRO A 804 -12.46 -16.21 -15.92
C PRO A 804 -11.52 -16.76 -14.82
N GLY A 805 -10.25 -16.94 -15.13
CA GLY A 805 -9.20 -17.28 -14.17
C GLY A 805 -8.96 -16.19 -13.13
N PRO A 806 -8.05 -16.45 -12.17
CA PRO A 806 -7.71 -15.46 -11.16
C PRO A 806 -7.14 -14.19 -11.78
N VAL A 807 -7.47 -13.05 -11.18
CA VAL A 807 -6.90 -11.74 -11.53
C VAL A 807 -5.37 -11.83 -11.50
N GLN A 808 -4.73 -11.50 -12.61
CA GLN A 808 -3.27 -11.53 -12.70
C GLN A 808 -2.71 -10.23 -12.14
N ARG A 809 -2.00 -10.31 -11.01
CA ARG A 809 -1.28 -9.16 -10.45
C ARG A 809 0.05 -8.95 -11.16
N LEU A 810 0.30 -7.72 -11.60
CA LEU A 810 1.56 -7.31 -12.21
C LEU A 810 2.56 -6.94 -11.11
N GLY A 811 3.18 -7.98 -10.55
CA GLY A 811 4.13 -7.87 -9.45
C GLY A 811 3.48 -7.83 -8.06
N ALA A 812 4.32 -7.62 -7.05
CA ALA A 812 3.86 -7.48 -5.67
C ALA A 812 3.22 -6.09 -5.45
N PRO A 813 2.25 -5.98 -4.52
CA PRO A 813 1.80 -4.67 -4.02
C PRO A 813 2.99 -3.82 -3.63
N ARG A 814 3.02 -2.58 -4.12
CA ARG A 814 4.14 -1.67 -3.88
C ARG A 814 3.74 -0.69 -2.79
N PRO A 815 4.49 -0.60 -1.68
CA PRO A 815 4.22 0.43 -0.69
C PRO A 815 4.34 1.80 -1.36
N LEU A 816 3.37 2.64 -1.08
CA LEU A 816 3.40 4.03 -1.48
C LEU A 816 4.27 4.74 -0.46
N ASP A 817 5.57 4.83 -0.74
CA ASP A 817 6.49 5.61 0.09
C ASP A 817 6.37 7.11 -0.21
N PHE A 818 5.87 7.44 -1.42
CA PHE A 818 5.64 8.79 -1.91
C PHE A 818 4.51 8.80 -2.93
N GLU A 819 3.87 9.95 -3.09
CA GLU A 819 2.80 10.14 -4.08
C GLU A 819 3.30 10.21 -5.53
N ARG A 820 4.62 10.24 -5.74
CA ARG A 820 5.28 10.43 -7.04
C ARG A 820 6.44 9.46 -7.19
N ALA A 821 6.78 9.16 -8.45
CA ALA A 821 8.06 8.54 -8.73
C ALA A 821 9.17 9.57 -8.48
N ILE A 822 10.20 9.15 -7.77
CA ILE A 822 11.33 9.99 -7.42
C ILE A 822 12.56 9.45 -8.10
N ASP A 823 13.23 10.33 -8.83
CA ASP A 823 14.52 10.09 -9.44
C ASP A 823 15.55 10.94 -8.70
N PHE A 824 16.33 10.32 -7.83
CA PHE A 824 17.47 10.98 -7.21
C PHE A 824 18.67 10.86 -8.13
N ARG A 825 19.43 11.94 -8.28
CA ARG A 825 20.68 11.91 -9.03
C ARG A 825 21.76 12.65 -8.26
N TRP A 826 22.98 12.16 -8.38
CA TRP A 826 24.12 12.84 -7.79
C TRP A 826 24.66 13.88 -8.75
N GLU A 827 24.72 15.11 -8.27
CA GLU A 827 25.48 16.20 -8.89
C GLU A 827 26.87 16.23 -8.24
N GLN A 828 27.88 16.73 -8.96
CA GLN A 828 29.23 16.83 -8.41
C GLN A 828 29.21 17.49 -7.01
N PRO A 829 30.11 17.09 -6.08
CA PRO A 829 30.12 17.67 -4.74
C PRO A 829 30.25 19.18 -4.79
N ALA A 830 29.56 19.86 -3.87
CA ALA A 830 29.61 21.30 -3.78
C ALA A 830 31.06 21.76 -3.52
N PRO A 831 31.45 22.99 -3.91
CA PRO A 831 32.78 23.53 -3.61
C PRO A 831 33.15 23.47 -2.12
N GLU A 832 32.16 23.60 -1.23
CA GLU A 832 32.31 23.43 0.22
C GLU A 832 32.47 21.97 0.70
N GLY A 833 32.32 20.98 -0.18
CA GLY A 833 32.43 19.56 0.11
C GLY A 833 31.13 18.89 0.56
N GLY A 834 29.97 19.50 0.30
CA GLY A 834 28.66 18.88 0.53
C GLY A 834 28.23 17.93 -0.60
N LEU A 835 27.35 16.98 -0.27
CA LEU A 835 26.61 16.21 -1.28
C LEU A 835 25.63 17.13 -2.00
N GLN A 836 25.62 17.09 -3.32
CA GLN A 836 24.60 17.76 -4.11
C GLN A 836 23.66 16.70 -4.68
N ILE A 837 22.43 16.66 -4.17
CA ILE A 837 21.42 15.68 -4.60
C ILE A 837 20.40 16.41 -5.45
N PHE A 838 20.32 16.04 -6.72
CA PHE A 838 19.22 16.44 -7.58
C PHE A 838 18.03 15.52 -7.32
N THR A 839 16.86 16.11 -7.08
CA THR A 839 15.60 15.36 -6.99
C THR A 839 14.74 15.68 -8.21
N GLY A 840 14.36 14.65 -8.95
CA GLY A 840 13.33 14.70 -9.99
C GLY A 840 12.06 14.04 -9.48
N LEU A 841 10.91 14.65 -9.78
CA LEU A 841 9.60 14.06 -9.54
C LEU A 841 8.90 13.80 -10.86
N ASP A 842 8.34 12.61 -10.99
CA ASP A 842 7.62 12.17 -12.17
C ASP A 842 6.43 11.28 -11.77
N ASN A 843 5.62 10.91 -12.75
CA ASN A 843 4.64 9.84 -12.60
C ASN A 843 5.33 8.47 -12.54
N PHE A 844 4.64 7.46 -12.01
CA PHE A 844 5.19 6.12 -11.93
C PHE A 844 5.21 5.47 -13.31
N LYS A 845 6.41 5.32 -13.87
CA LYS A 845 6.63 4.70 -15.17
C LYS A 845 7.07 3.24 -15.01
N LEU A 846 6.38 2.35 -15.72
CA LEU A 846 6.56 0.91 -15.69
C LEU A 846 6.53 0.38 -17.12
N GLN A 847 7.11 -0.79 -17.32
CA GLN A 847 7.04 -1.53 -18.56
C GLN A 847 6.56 -2.94 -18.23
N GLU A 848 5.51 -3.38 -18.89
CA GLU A 848 4.94 -4.71 -18.68
C GLU A 848 5.00 -5.52 -19.98
N ALA A 849 5.27 -6.81 -19.85
CA ALA A 849 5.44 -7.66 -21.02
C ALA A 849 4.11 -7.88 -21.76
N THR A 850 4.15 -7.81 -23.09
CA THR A 850 3.00 -8.13 -23.96
C THR A 850 2.80 -9.64 -24.16
N ARG A 851 3.77 -10.45 -23.74
CA ARG A 851 3.80 -11.89 -23.95
C ARG A 851 2.64 -12.57 -23.25
N GLY A 852 1.81 -13.29 -24.01
CA GLY A 852 0.66 -14.05 -23.50
C GLY A 852 -0.71 -13.43 -23.81
N TYR A 853 -0.72 -12.21 -24.36
CA TYR A 853 -1.96 -11.49 -24.69
C TYR A 853 -2.31 -11.48 -26.18
N ARG A 854 -1.80 -12.44 -26.97
CA ARG A 854 -2.03 -12.48 -28.42
C ARG A 854 -3.53 -12.57 -28.77
N ASP A 855 -4.02 -11.62 -29.58
CA ASP A 855 -5.40 -11.54 -30.08
C ASP A 855 -6.45 -11.47 -28.94
N LYS A 856 -6.20 -10.59 -27.95
CA LYS A 856 -7.03 -10.44 -26.76
C LYS A 856 -7.36 -9.00 -26.43
N ARG A 857 -8.54 -8.81 -25.82
CA ARG A 857 -8.90 -7.63 -25.06
C ARG A 857 -8.67 -7.93 -23.60
N VAL A 858 -7.95 -7.09 -22.87
CA VAL A 858 -7.77 -7.22 -21.41
C VAL A 858 -8.03 -5.89 -20.73
N ARG A 859 -8.30 -5.90 -19.44
CA ARG A 859 -8.55 -4.70 -18.65
C ARG A 859 -7.38 -4.50 -17.69
N LEU A 860 -6.66 -3.41 -17.84
CA LEU A 860 -5.62 -2.98 -16.92
C LEU A 860 -6.27 -2.16 -15.82
N ILE A 861 -6.15 -2.61 -14.58
CA ILE A 861 -6.68 -1.95 -13.40
C ILE A 861 -5.51 -1.51 -12.55
N ALA A 862 -5.48 -0.22 -12.25
CA ALA A 862 -4.59 0.36 -11.25
C ALA A 862 -5.40 0.62 -9.99
N ALA A 863 -5.00 0.01 -8.87
CA ALA A 863 -5.68 0.15 -7.60
C ALA A 863 -4.76 0.79 -6.54
N LEU A 864 -5.27 1.79 -5.83
CA LEU A 864 -4.68 2.36 -4.62
C LEU A 864 -5.43 1.80 -3.41
N GLU A 865 -4.73 1.09 -2.53
CA GLU A 865 -5.27 0.40 -1.36
C GLU A 865 -4.70 1.00 -0.06
N LEU A 866 -5.56 1.32 0.90
CA LEU A 866 -5.13 1.66 2.26
C LEU A 866 -5.12 0.43 3.14
N THR A 867 -3.94 -0.07 3.52
CA THR A 867 -3.83 -1.29 4.34
C THR A 867 -4.56 -1.17 5.68
N ALA A 868 -4.63 0.03 6.27
CA ALA A 868 -5.27 0.25 7.56
C ALA A 868 -6.81 0.15 7.53
N THR A 869 -7.46 0.57 6.44
CA THR A 869 -8.94 0.59 6.33
C THR A 869 -9.48 -0.46 5.36
N GLY A 870 -8.65 -1.02 4.49
CA GLY A 870 -9.07 -1.87 3.38
C GLY A 870 -9.78 -1.10 2.25
N GLU A 871 -9.83 0.23 2.31
CA GLU A 871 -10.45 1.04 1.26
C GLU A 871 -9.58 1.01 0.01
N ARG A 872 -10.24 0.92 -1.16
CA ARG A 872 -9.62 0.73 -2.47
C ARG A 872 -10.22 1.70 -3.48
N LYS A 873 -9.37 2.44 -4.18
CA LYS A 873 -9.75 3.26 -5.34
C LYS A 873 -9.10 2.67 -6.58
N GLU A 874 -9.84 2.64 -7.68
CA GLU A 874 -9.38 2.05 -8.93
C GLU A 874 -9.55 3.02 -10.09
N ASP A 875 -8.68 2.86 -11.09
CA ASP A 875 -8.87 3.32 -12.46
C ASP A 875 -8.58 2.17 -13.43
N GLU A 876 -9.23 2.19 -14.58
CA GLU A 876 -9.28 1.07 -15.52
C GLU A 876 -9.14 1.53 -16.96
N VAL A 877 -8.30 0.83 -17.74
CA VAL A 877 -8.15 1.03 -19.18
C VAL A 877 -8.25 -0.33 -19.89
N GLU A 878 -9.07 -0.40 -20.95
CA GLU A 878 -9.11 -1.58 -21.83
C GLU A 878 -7.89 -1.56 -22.76
N LEU A 879 -7.10 -2.63 -22.73
CA LEU A 879 -5.99 -2.88 -23.65
C LEU A 879 -6.43 -3.85 -24.74
N VAL A 880 -6.09 -3.54 -25.98
CA VAL A 880 -6.32 -4.43 -27.13
C VAL A 880 -4.99 -4.89 -27.68
N PHE A 881 -4.71 -6.19 -27.57
CA PHE A 881 -3.51 -6.82 -28.10
C PHE A 881 -3.87 -7.55 -29.39
N ASP A 882 -3.52 -6.96 -30.52
CA ASP A 882 -3.90 -7.46 -31.85
C ASP A 882 -2.66 -7.99 -32.58
N ALA A 883 -2.66 -9.31 -32.84
CA ALA A 883 -1.59 -10.00 -33.53
C ALA A 883 -2.06 -10.66 -34.83
N SER A 884 -3.27 -10.34 -35.29
CA SER A 884 -3.89 -10.96 -36.45
C SER A 884 -4.10 -9.93 -37.53
N ALA A 885 -3.79 -10.27 -38.77
CA ALA A 885 -4.12 -9.40 -39.87
C ALA A 885 -5.64 -9.35 -40.10
N PRO A 886 -6.20 -8.23 -40.55
CA PRO A 886 -7.62 -8.13 -40.86
C PRO A 886 -8.00 -9.11 -41.98
N THR A 887 -9.23 -9.61 -41.92
CA THR A 887 -9.81 -10.47 -42.95
C THR A 887 -10.57 -9.64 -43.97
N LEU A 888 -10.49 -10.05 -45.24
CA LEU A 888 -11.20 -9.42 -46.35
C LEU A 888 -12.22 -10.38 -46.96
N ALA A 889 -13.38 -9.85 -47.30
CA ALA A 889 -14.35 -10.52 -48.15
C ALA A 889 -14.73 -9.60 -49.32
N VAL A 890 -14.40 -10.04 -50.54
CA VAL A 890 -14.65 -9.33 -51.79
C VAL A 890 -15.36 -10.26 -52.78
N PRO A 891 -16.19 -9.73 -53.71
CA PRO A 891 -16.78 -10.54 -54.76
C PRO A 891 -15.69 -11.06 -55.72
N PRO A 892 -15.70 -12.35 -56.12
CA PRO A 892 -14.62 -12.90 -56.94
C PRO A 892 -14.64 -12.38 -58.38
N VAL A 893 -15.83 -12.15 -58.95
CA VAL A 893 -16.02 -11.65 -60.31
C VAL A 893 -17.16 -10.64 -60.35
N MET A 894 -16.95 -9.54 -61.07
CA MET A 894 -17.94 -8.52 -61.36
C MET A 894 -17.93 -8.16 -62.84
N THR A 895 -19.08 -7.72 -63.36
CA THR A 895 -19.21 -7.26 -64.75
C THR A 895 -19.75 -5.84 -64.74
N VAL A 896 -19.15 -4.95 -65.53
CA VAL A 896 -19.55 -3.55 -65.64
C VAL A 896 -19.49 -3.09 -67.10
N VAL A 897 -20.37 -2.18 -67.50
CA VAL A 897 -20.35 -1.59 -68.84
C VAL A 897 -19.39 -0.41 -68.85
N GLN A 898 -18.56 -0.30 -69.88
CA GLN A 898 -17.67 0.85 -70.06
C GLN A 898 -18.48 2.16 -69.98
N GLY A 899 -17.99 3.13 -69.21
CA GLY A 899 -18.64 4.42 -68.98
C GLY A 899 -19.74 4.42 -67.91
N SER A 900 -20.13 3.27 -67.35
CA SER A 900 -21.01 3.20 -66.17
C SER A 900 -20.22 3.37 -64.87
N PRO A 901 -20.87 3.74 -63.75
CA PRO A 901 -20.23 3.69 -62.44
C PRO A 901 -19.92 2.24 -62.04
N LEU A 902 -18.77 2.03 -61.40
CA LEU A 902 -18.37 0.76 -60.78
C LEU A 902 -18.36 0.94 -59.27
N SER A 903 -19.03 0.03 -58.58
CA SER A 903 -19.07 -0.06 -57.12
C SER A 903 -18.73 -1.49 -56.73
N ILE A 904 -17.56 -1.69 -56.11
CA ILE A 904 -17.16 -3.01 -55.60
C ILE A 904 -17.35 -2.99 -54.07
N PRO A 905 -18.29 -3.77 -53.53
CA PRO A 905 -18.44 -3.90 -52.09
C PRO A 905 -17.28 -4.70 -51.52
N VAL A 906 -16.65 -4.17 -50.47
CA VAL A 906 -15.59 -4.81 -49.72
C VAL A 906 -16.06 -4.92 -48.27
N ARG A 907 -15.89 -6.09 -47.65
CA ARG A 907 -16.03 -6.20 -46.19
C ARG A 907 -14.66 -6.47 -45.60
N ALA A 908 -14.27 -5.66 -44.63
CA ALA A 908 -13.01 -5.82 -43.92
C ALA A 908 -13.31 -5.89 -42.42
N SER A 909 -12.89 -6.97 -41.77
CA SER A 909 -13.13 -7.19 -40.35
C SER A 909 -11.86 -7.72 -39.69
N ASP A 910 -11.55 -7.20 -38.51
CA ASP A 910 -10.43 -7.60 -37.66
C ASP A 910 -10.88 -8.54 -36.52
N GLY A 911 -12.13 -9.00 -36.55
CA GLY A 911 -12.71 -9.82 -35.48
C GLY A 911 -13.10 -9.00 -34.24
N GLY A 912 -13.17 -7.67 -34.34
CA GLY A 912 -13.51 -6.79 -33.23
C GLY A 912 -12.37 -6.60 -32.25
N LEU A 913 -11.13 -6.52 -32.73
CA LEU A 913 -9.94 -6.17 -31.95
C LEU A 913 -9.58 -4.69 -32.15
N SER A 914 -8.47 -4.39 -32.82
CA SER A 914 -7.94 -3.03 -32.98
C SER A 914 -8.77 -2.12 -33.91
N GLY A 915 -9.60 -2.71 -34.75
CA GLY A 915 -10.36 -2.13 -35.84
C GLY A 915 -9.55 -2.04 -37.14
N VAL A 916 -10.25 -2.03 -38.27
CA VAL A 916 -9.63 -1.75 -39.57
C VAL A 916 -9.34 -0.25 -39.69
N ALA A 917 -8.08 0.13 -39.89
CA ALA A 917 -7.68 1.52 -40.04
C ALA A 917 -7.93 2.05 -41.45
N ARG A 918 -7.67 1.23 -42.48
CA ARG A 918 -7.96 1.56 -43.88
C ARG A 918 -8.06 0.33 -44.77
N VAL A 919 -8.78 0.50 -45.87
CA VAL A 919 -8.82 -0.44 -47.01
C VAL A 919 -8.31 0.29 -48.24
N GLU A 920 -7.40 -0.34 -48.96
CA GLU A 920 -6.75 0.19 -50.15
C GLU A 920 -6.94 -0.77 -51.32
N TYR A 921 -6.94 -0.22 -52.54
CA TYR A 921 -7.03 -1.00 -53.77
C TYR A 921 -6.13 -0.47 -54.88
N ALA A 922 -5.75 -1.33 -55.81
CA ALA A 922 -5.03 -0.98 -57.03
C ALA A 922 -5.53 -1.81 -58.22
N ILE A 923 -5.36 -1.31 -59.45
CA ILE A 923 -5.68 -2.06 -60.67
C ILE A 923 -4.38 -2.70 -61.18
N ASP A 924 -4.35 -4.02 -61.26
CA ASP A 924 -3.18 -4.78 -61.70
C ASP A 924 -3.14 -4.91 -63.22
N LEU A 925 -2.72 -3.84 -63.88
CA LEU A 925 -2.58 -3.79 -65.34
C LEU A 925 -1.45 -4.70 -65.85
N GLN A 926 -0.49 -5.07 -65.00
CA GLN A 926 0.68 -5.87 -65.36
C GLN A 926 0.55 -7.35 -64.95
N GLN A 927 -0.52 -7.71 -64.23
CA GLN A 927 -0.75 -9.05 -63.67
C GLN A 927 0.38 -9.53 -62.73
N LEU A 928 0.97 -8.59 -61.97
CA LEU A 928 2.07 -8.89 -61.05
C LEU A 928 1.58 -9.36 -59.67
N GLY A 929 0.31 -9.13 -59.33
CA GLY A 929 -0.23 -9.39 -58.00
C GLY A 929 0.24 -8.41 -56.92
N GLU A 930 0.84 -7.28 -57.32
CA GLU A 930 1.39 -6.27 -56.42
C GLU A 930 0.51 -5.00 -56.38
N LEU A 931 0.29 -4.47 -55.16
CA LEU A 931 -0.46 -3.23 -54.93
C LEU A 931 0.38 -1.99 -55.33
N LYS A 932 0.51 -1.71 -56.63
CA LYS A 932 1.18 -0.50 -57.13
C LYS A 932 0.20 0.68 -57.11
N GLU A 933 0.63 1.80 -56.53
CA GLU A 933 -0.17 3.04 -56.40
C GLU A 933 -1.55 2.83 -55.74
N PRO A 934 -1.57 2.36 -54.47
CA PRO A 934 -2.82 2.10 -53.77
C PRO A 934 -3.69 3.35 -53.61
N LYS A 935 -4.98 3.19 -53.88
CA LYS A 935 -6.03 4.19 -53.65
C LYS A 935 -6.91 3.76 -52.47
N PRO A 936 -7.38 4.69 -51.62
CA PRO A 936 -8.24 4.34 -50.50
C PRO A 936 -9.64 3.95 -50.98
N ALA A 937 -10.24 2.94 -50.36
CA ALA A 937 -11.66 2.66 -50.47
C ALA A 937 -12.47 3.61 -49.57
N ILE A 938 -13.74 3.83 -49.91
CA ILE A 938 -14.67 4.66 -49.14
C ILE A 938 -15.20 3.83 -47.97
N HIS A 939 -15.09 4.35 -46.74
CA HIS A 939 -15.64 3.69 -45.55
C HIS A 939 -17.17 3.82 -45.53
N GLY A 940 -17.87 2.70 -45.42
CA GLY A 940 -19.31 2.60 -45.29
C GLY A 940 -19.76 2.51 -43.83
N GLU A 941 -20.87 1.81 -43.58
CA GLU A 941 -21.38 1.58 -42.22
C GLU A 941 -20.84 0.25 -41.66
N GLY A 942 -20.28 0.27 -40.44
CA GLY A 942 -19.65 -0.90 -39.82
C GLY A 942 -18.41 -1.39 -40.59
N ASP A 943 -18.33 -2.70 -40.85
CA ASP A 943 -17.21 -3.37 -41.54
C ASP A 943 -17.27 -3.24 -43.08
N ALA A 944 -18.17 -2.39 -43.60
CA ALA A 944 -18.37 -2.22 -45.04
C ALA A 944 -17.49 -1.11 -45.62
N TYR A 945 -16.90 -1.38 -46.77
CA TYR A 945 -16.12 -0.46 -47.58
C TYR A 945 -16.57 -0.55 -49.03
N GLU A 946 -16.37 0.52 -49.80
CA GLU A 946 -16.74 0.59 -51.21
C GLU A 946 -15.58 1.12 -52.05
N ILE A 947 -15.21 0.36 -53.08
CA ILE A 947 -14.36 0.87 -54.15
C ILE A 947 -15.28 1.46 -55.20
N SER A 948 -15.31 2.79 -55.28
CA SER A 948 -16.18 3.51 -56.21
C SER A 948 -15.37 4.18 -57.32
N MET A 949 -15.76 3.91 -58.57
CA MET A 949 -15.30 4.63 -59.74
C MET A 949 -16.52 5.24 -60.43
N PRO A 950 -16.71 6.58 -60.39
CA PRO A 950 -17.90 7.24 -60.95
C PRO A 950 -18.12 6.94 -62.44
N LYS A 951 -17.02 6.75 -63.17
CA LYS A 951 -17.03 6.35 -64.57
C LYS A 951 -15.89 5.36 -64.82
N VAL A 952 -16.23 4.18 -65.33
CA VAL A 952 -15.22 3.20 -65.77
C VAL A 952 -14.68 3.63 -67.13
N GLU A 953 -13.52 4.28 -67.11
CA GLU A 953 -12.77 4.66 -68.34
C GLU A 953 -11.87 3.55 -68.87
N LEU A 954 -11.88 2.39 -68.22
CA LEU A 954 -11.16 1.21 -68.67
C LEU A 954 -11.70 0.74 -70.03
N ALA A 955 -10.81 0.32 -70.92
CA ALA A 955 -11.21 -0.30 -72.18
C ALA A 955 -11.99 -1.60 -71.91
N PRO A 956 -12.82 -2.09 -72.84
CA PRO A 956 -13.44 -3.39 -72.69
C PRO A 956 -12.38 -4.49 -72.51
N GLY A 957 -12.51 -5.32 -71.48
CA GLY A 957 -11.48 -6.29 -71.11
C GLY A 957 -11.64 -6.86 -69.71
N ARG A 958 -10.67 -7.70 -69.32
CA ARG A 958 -10.57 -8.28 -67.98
C ARG A 958 -9.53 -7.51 -67.17
N TYR A 959 -9.94 -6.97 -66.03
CA TYR A 959 -9.08 -6.25 -65.09
C TYR A 959 -9.06 -6.97 -63.75
N GLU A 960 -7.90 -7.01 -63.10
CA GLU A 960 -7.79 -7.50 -61.73
C GLU A 960 -7.65 -6.30 -60.79
N PHE A 961 -8.58 -6.16 -59.87
CA PHE A 961 -8.48 -5.23 -58.76
C PHE A 961 -7.87 -5.99 -57.59
N LEU A 962 -6.79 -5.46 -57.04
CA LEU A 962 -6.15 -5.98 -55.85
C LEU A 962 -6.62 -5.15 -54.66
N VAL A 963 -7.04 -5.81 -53.58
CA VAL A 963 -7.60 -5.16 -52.39
C VAL A 963 -6.82 -5.62 -51.16
N ARG A 964 -6.51 -4.68 -50.26
CA ARG A 964 -5.79 -4.93 -49.00
C ARG A 964 -6.39 -4.11 -47.87
N ALA A 965 -6.58 -4.71 -46.70
CA ALA A 965 -6.93 -4.01 -45.47
C ALA A 965 -5.68 -3.84 -44.59
N THR A 966 -5.66 -2.77 -43.80
CA THR A 966 -4.66 -2.53 -42.74
C THR A 966 -5.39 -2.15 -41.46
N ASP A 967 -5.05 -2.81 -40.36
CA ASP A 967 -5.62 -2.52 -39.04
C ASP A 967 -4.94 -1.33 -38.34
N ARG A 968 -5.37 -0.99 -37.12
CA ARG A 968 -4.79 0.14 -36.36
C ARG A 968 -3.39 -0.15 -35.79
N VAL A 969 -2.98 -1.42 -35.71
CA VAL A 969 -1.63 -1.82 -35.29
C VAL A 969 -0.66 -1.98 -36.48
N GLY A 970 -1.15 -1.70 -37.69
CA GLY A 970 -0.38 -1.71 -38.93
C GLY A 970 -0.10 -3.11 -39.47
N ARG A 971 -0.92 -4.12 -39.17
CA ARG A 971 -0.89 -5.40 -39.89
C ARG A 971 -1.77 -5.32 -41.11
N THR A 972 -1.31 -5.99 -42.15
CA THR A 972 -1.95 -5.98 -43.46
C THR A 972 -2.53 -7.35 -43.77
N SER A 973 -3.76 -7.38 -44.30
CA SER A 973 -4.37 -8.59 -44.84
C SER A 973 -3.55 -9.18 -46.00
N SER A 974 -3.84 -10.43 -46.37
CA SER A 974 -3.52 -10.90 -47.72
C SER A 974 -4.16 -9.99 -48.77
N VAL A 975 -3.52 -9.88 -49.92
CA VAL A 975 -4.08 -9.16 -51.07
C VAL A 975 -5.14 -10.06 -51.72
N GLU A 976 -6.39 -9.62 -51.71
CA GLU A 976 -7.49 -10.31 -52.37
C GLU A 976 -7.72 -9.77 -53.78
N LYS A 977 -8.17 -10.65 -54.68
CA LYS A 977 -8.37 -10.33 -56.10
C LYS A 977 -9.85 -10.26 -56.46
N VAL A 978 -10.24 -9.19 -57.14
CA VAL A 978 -11.56 -9.01 -57.76
C VAL A 978 -11.38 -8.91 -59.25
N VAL A 979 -11.97 -9.84 -60.00
CA VAL A 979 -11.94 -9.78 -61.47
C VAL A 979 -13.10 -8.93 -61.97
N VAL A 980 -12.80 -7.80 -62.61
CA VAL A 980 -13.80 -6.93 -63.23
C VAL A 980 -13.77 -7.10 -64.75
N LEU A 981 -14.88 -7.58 -65.29
CA LEU A 981 -15.11 -7.73 -66.72
C LEU A 981 -15.80 -6.47 -67.25
N VAL A 982 -15.05 -5.64 -67.98
CA VAL A 982 -15.55 -4.41 -68.60
C VAL A 982 -16.10 -4.74 -69.99
N GLN A 983 -17.39 -4.51 -70.21
CA GLN A 983 -18.05 -4.79 -71.48
C GLN A 983 -18.13 -3.54 -72.38
N PRO A 984 -18.07 -3.70 -73.72
CA PRO A 984 -18.31 -2.59 -74.64
C PRO A 984 -19.73 -2.03 -74.48
N PRO A 985 -19.95 -0.71 -74.66
CA PRO A 985 -21.28 -0.10 -74.58
C PRO A 985 -22.30 -0.75 -75.53
N ALA A 986 -21.86 -1.17 -76.72
CA ALA A 986 -22.71 -1.83 -77.73
C ALA A 986 -23.08 -3.28 -77.38
N ALA A 987 -22.23 -4.00 -76.65
CA ALA A 987 -22.52 -5.37 -76.21
C ALA A 987 -23.54 -5.39 -75.06
N ALA A 988 -23.51 -4.37 -74.21
CA ALA A 988 -24.54 -4.16 -73.19
C ALA A 988 -25.91 -3.81 -73.79
N ALA A 989 -25.95 -3.11 -74.94
CA ALA A 989 -27.20 -2.85 -75.66
C ALA A 989 -27.77 -4.12 -76.34
N GLN A 990 -26.92 -5.04 -76.81
CA GLN A 990 -27.37 -6.36 -77.30
C GLN A 990 -27.78 -7.31 -76.16
N ALA A 991 -27.09 -7.25 -75.02
CA ALA A 991 -27.50 -7.98 -73.82
C ALA A 991 -28.81 -7.43 -73.25
N ALA A 992 -29.00 -6.11 -73.18
CA ALA A 992 -30.25 -5.46 -72.73
C ALA A 992 -31.42 -5.66 -73.70
N ALA A 993 -31.16 -6.00 -74.96
CA ALA A 993 -32.18 -6.40 -75.94
C ALA A 993 -32.46 -7.92 -75.92
N ALA A 994 -31.68 -8.72 -75.18
CA ALA A 994 -31.93 -10.15 -75.02
C ALA A 994 -33.11 -10.33 -74.07
N LYS A 995 -34.23 -10.77 -74.63
CA LYS A 995 -35.45 -10.99 -73.85
C LYS A 995 -35.26 -12.18 -72.89
N GLY A 996 -35.75 -12.04 -71.66
CA GLY A 996 -35.67 -13.08 -70.64
C GLY A 996 -36.72 -14.18 -70.84
N THR A 997 -36.54 -15.32 -70.18
CA THR A 997 -37.52 -16.41 -70.14
C THR A 997 -37.95 -16.69 -68.71
N LEU A 998 -39.25 -16.62 -68.43
CA LEU A 998 -39.81 -16.95 -67.13
C LEU A 998 -40.43 -18.36 -67.19
N LYS A 999 -39.99 -19.27 -66.30
CA LYS A 999 -40.55 -20.62 -66.15
C LYS A 999 -41.39 -20.67 -64.88
N ILE A 1000 -42.69 -20.85 -65.02
CA ILE A 1000 -43.61 -20.87 -63.88
C ILE A 1000 -44.11 -22.28 -63.64
N THR A 1001 -44.00 -22.76 -62.41
CA THR A 1001 -44.61 -24.01 -61.96
C THR A 1001 -45.61 -23.74 -60.86
N VAL A 1002 -46.59 -24.63 -60.69
CA VAL A 1002 -47.58 -24.56 -59.60
C VAL A 1002 -47.35 -25.75 -58.68
N ALA A 1003 -47.12 -25.50 -57.41
CA ALA A 1003 -46.98 -26.55 -56.39
C ALA A 1003 -48.36 -27.00 -55.86
N ALA A 1004 -48.44 -28.25 -55.40
CA ALA A 1004 -49.57 -28.73 -54.61
C ALA A 1004 -49.73 -27.86 -53.34
N PRO A 1005 -50.96 -27.58 -52.85
CA PRO A 1005 -52.20 -28.34 -53.05
C PRO A 1005 -53.24 -27.72 -54.00
N ALA A 1006 -52.85 -26.84 -54.93
CA ALA A 1006 -53.77 -26.34 -55.94
C ALA A 1006 -54.26 -27.48 -56.87
N SER A 1007 -55.50 -27.47 -57.34
CA SER A 1007 -55.98 -28.41 -58.37
C SER A 1007 -55.75 -27.88 -59.78
N TRP A 1008 -55.70 -26.55 -59.93
CA TRP A 1008 -55.30 -25.80 -61.12
C TRP A 1008 -55.08 -24.31 -60.75
N ALA A 1009 -54.36 -23.56 -61.58
CA ALA A 1009 -54.18 -22.12 -61.49
C ALA A 1009 -54.22 -21.45 -62.88
N ASP A 1010 -54.99 -20.37 -63.01
CA ASP A 1010 -54.90 -19.38 -64.08
C ASP A 1010 -53.77 -18.40 -63.74
N VAL A 1011 -52.69 -18.41 -64.51
CA VAL A 1011 -51.51 -17.55 -64.34
C VAL A 1011 -51.54 -16.43 -65.38
N LYS A 1012 -51.39 -15.19 -64.91
CA LYS A 1012 -51.26 -13.97 -65.71
C LYS A 1012 -49.93 -13.32 -65.35
N VAL A 1013 -49.13 -13.03 -66.36
CA VAL A 1013 -47.89 -12.25 -66.21
C VAL A 1013 -48.04 -10.99 -67.05
N ASP A 1014 -47.69 -9.83 -66.50
CA ASP A 1014 -47.80 -8.59 -67.25
C ASP A 1014 -46.89 -8.59 -68.49
N GLY A 1015 -47.44 -8.20 -69.63
CA GLY A 1015 -46.79 -8.31 -70.95
C GLY A 1015 -46.79 -9.70 -71.59
N ALA A 1016 -47.40 -10.73 -70.98
CA ALA A 1016 -47.40 -12.11 -71.49
C ALA A 1016 -48.83 -12.68 -71.66
N PRO A 1017 -49.03 -13.71 -72.52
CA PRO A 1017 -50.31 -14.40 -72.61
C PRO A 1017 -50.64 -15.16 -71.32
N LYS A 1018 -51.94 -15.22 -70.98
CA LYS A 1018 -52.42 -16.00 -69.84
C LYS A 1018 -52.21 -17.50 -70.07
N GLY A 1019 -51.81 -18.23 -69.04
CA GLY A 1019 -51.64 -19.68 -69.07
C GLY A 1019 -52.43 -20.38 -67.96
N LYS A 1020 -52.84 -21.62 -68.19
CA LYS A 1020 -53.41 -22.51 -67.15
C LYS A 1020 -52.40 -23.58 -66.81
N LEU A 1021 -52.19 -23.83 -65.52
CA LEU A 1021 -51.29 -24.86 -65.01
C LEU A 1021 -51.97 -25.70 -63.94
N LYS A 1022 -51.71 -27.01 -63.93
CA LYS A 1022 -52.01 -27.92 -62.82
C LYS A 1022 -50.70 -28.35 -62.17
N PRO A 1023 -50.69 -28.73 -60.87
CA PRO A 1023 -49.50 -29.32 -60.29
C PRO A 1023 -49.10 -30.59 -61.02
N GLY A 1024 -47.82 -30.69 -61.37
CA GLY A 1024 -47.29 -31.78 -62.18
C GLY A 1024 -47.30 -31.54 -63.70
N ASP A 1025 -47.97 -30.48 -64.18
CA ASP A 1025 -47.81 -30.04 -65.57
C ASP A 1025 -46.36 -29.55 -65.82
N PRO A 1026 -45.84 -29.65 -67.06
CA PRO A 1026 -44.59 -28.99 -67.40
C PRO A 1026 -44.67 -27.48 -67.11
N PRO A 1027 -43.55 -26.82 -66.74
CA PRO A 1027 -43.55 -25.39 -66.43
C PRO A 1027 -44.13 -24.57 -67.59
N LEU A 1028 -44.95 -23.56 -67.27
CA LEU A 1028 -45.34 -22.54 -68.25
C LEU A 1028 -44.09 -21.73 -68.58
N VAL A 1029 -43.58 -21.92 -69.78
CA VAL A 1029 -42.42 -21.18 -70.29
C VAL A 1029 -42.93 -19.95 -71.03
N LEU A 1030 -42.61 -18.77 -70.51
CA LEU A 1030 -42.87 -17.48 -71.14
C LEU A 1030 -41.54 -16.94 -71.68
N PRO A 1031 -41.19 -17.27 -72.93
CA PRO A 1031 -40.01 -16.68 -73.56
C PRO A 1031 -40.29 -15.23 -73.93
N ASP A 1032 -39.23 -14.53 -74.31
CA ASP A 1032 -39.32 -13.23 -74.96
C ASP A 1032 -39.94 -12.09 -74.11
N LEU A 1033 -39.76 -12.14 -72.79
CA LEU A 1033 -40.12 -11.05 -71.89
C LEU A 1033 -39.05 -9.95 -71.87
N ASP A 1034 -39.47 -8.69 -71.99
CA ASP A 1034 -38.56 -7.55 -71.89
C ASP A 1034 -37.93 -7.49 -70.49
N PRO A 1035 -36.62 -7.25 -70.34
CA PRO A 1035 -35.99 -7.21 -69.02
C PRO A 1035 -36.60 -6.12 -68.12
N GLY A 1036 -36.80 -6.44 -66.85
CA GLY A 1036 -37.40 -5.57 -65.83
C GLY A 1036 -38.31 -6.31 -64.85
N LYS A 1037 -39.09 -5.55 -64.08
CA LYS A 1037 -40.05 -6.10 -63.11
C LYS A 1037 -41.33 -6.56 -63.80
N HIS A 1038 -41.65 -7.84 -63.68
CA HIS A 1038 -42.93 -8.40 -64.11
C HIS A 1038 -43.79 -8.79 -62.92
N LYS A 1039 -45.05 -8.39 -62.95
CA LYS A 1039 -46.04 -8.84 -61.97
C LYS A 1039 -46.63 -10.17 -62.40
N ILE A 1040 -46.49 -11.19 -61.58
CA ILE A 1040 -47.14 -12.50 -61.72
C ILE A 1040 -48.39 -12.49 -60.84
N GLU A 1041 -49.53 -12.82 -61.41
CA GLU A 1041 -50.80 -13.01 -60.73
C GLU A 1041 -51.30 -14.42 -61.05
N ALA A 1042 -51.67 -15.20 -60.05
CA ALA A 1042 -52.27 -16.51 -60.26
C ALA A 1042 -53.55 -16.68 -59.45
N THR A 1043 -54.60 -17.21 -60.06
CA THR A 1043 -55.87 -17.53 -59.39
C THR A 1043 -56.19 -18.99 -59.62
N GLY A 1044 -56.37 -19.76 -58.55
CA GLY A 1044 -56.58 -21.21 -58.66
C GLY A 1044 -57.50 -21.76 -57.58
N PHE A 1045 -57.80 -23.05 -57.68
CA PHE A 1045 -58.61 -23.76 -56.68
C PHE A 1045 -57.70 -24.54 -55.74
N VAL A 1046 -57.82 -24.31 -54.44
CA VAL A 1046 -57.15 -25.09 -53.39
C VAL A 1046 -58.23 -25.64 -52.46
N ARG A 1047 -58.36 -26.96 -52.36
CA ARG A 1047 -59.34 -27.65 -51.47
C ARG A 1047 -60.77 -27.04 -51.57
N ASN A 1048 -61.30 -26.95 -52.79
CA ASN A 1048 -62.63 -26.39 -53.09
C ASN A 1048 -62.83 -24.89 -52.78
N ARG A 1049 -61.76 -24.09 -52.66
CA ARG A 1049 -61.85 -22.62 -52.54
C ARG A 1049 -60.96 -21.91 -53.55
N ASN A 1050 -61.44 -20.77 -54.06
CA ASN A 1050 -60.63 -19.85 -54.85
C ASN A 1050 -59.50 -19.29 -53.98
N SER A 1051 -58.26 -19.32 -54.48
CA SER A 1051 -57.08 -18.70 -53.88
C SER A 1051 -56.36 -17.86 -54.95
N SER A 1052 -55.75 -16.76 -54.53
CA SER A 1052 -54.99 -15.86 -55.42
C SER A 1052 -53.58 -15.66 -54.90
N TYR A 1053 -52.62 -15.55 -55.81
CA TYR A 1053 -51.20 -15.29 -55.56
C TYR A 1053 -50.76 -14.09 -56.39
N SER A 1054 -49.90 -13.23 -55.83
CA SER A 1054 -49.25 -12.17 -56.60
C SER A 1054 -47.84 -11.91 -56.10
N GLU A 1055 -46.88 -11.83 -57.02
CA GLU A 1055 -45.46 -11.57 -56.74
C GLU A 1055 -44.87 -10.72 -57.87
N GLU A 1056 -43.96 -9.81 -57.53
CA GLU A 1056 -43.14 -9.10 -58.51
C GLU A 1056 -41.81 -9.83 -58.70
N VAL A 1057 -41.47 -10.10 -59.95
CA VAL A 1057 -40.25 -10.80 -60.31
C VAL A 1057 -39.42 -9.91 -61.23
N ASP A 1058 -38.24 -9.53 -60.77
CA ASP A 1058 -37.26 -8.80 -61.58
C ASP A 1058 -36.51 -9.79 -62.49
N LEU A 1059 -36.61 -9.61 -63.80
CA LEU A 1059 -36.05 -10.48 -64.83
C LEU A 1059 -34.91 -9.75 -65.54
N ARG A 1060 -33.69 -10.27 -65.46
CA ARG A 1060 -32.55 -9.70 -66.20
C ARG A 1060 -32.57 -10.17 -67.65
N ALA A 1061 -31.93 -9.37 -68.50
CA ALA A 1061 -31.90 -9.65 -69.92
C ALA A 1061 -31.15 -10.97 -70.21
N GLY A 1062 -31.77 -11.85 -71.01
CA GLY A 1062 -31.30 -13.22 -71.29
C GLY A 1062 -31.39 -14.21 -70.11
N GLU A 1063 -31.93 -13.82 -68.96
CA GLU A 1063 -32.07 -14.68 -67.78
C GLU A 1063 -33.21 -15.70 -67.97
N VAL A 1064 -32.96 -16.96 -67.59
CA VAL A 1064 -34.03 -17.96 -67.43
C VAL A 1064 -34.35 -18.06 -65.94
N LYS A 1065 -35.44 -17.43 -65.50
CA LYS A 1065 -35.84 -17.42 -64.09
C LYS A 1065 -36.98 -18.39 -63.84
N SER A 1066 -36.84 -19.23 -62.82
CA SER A 1066 -37.88 -20.20 -62.43
C SER A 1066 -38.61 -19.71 -61.18
N VAL A 1067 -39.95 -19.70 -61.23
CA VAL A 1067 -40.80 -19.28 -60.12
C VAL A 1067 -41.80 -20.39 -59.82
N THR A 1068 -41.85 -20.82 -58.56
CA THR A 1068 -42.80 -21.84 -58.10
C THR A 1068 -43.91 -21.17 -57.31
N LEU A 1069 -45.12 -21.17 -57.88
CA LEU A 1069 -46.30 -20.60 -57.25
C LEU A 1069 -46.87 -21.58 -56.23
N THR A 1070 -46.92 -21.17 -54.97
CA THR A 1070 -47.62 -21.91 -53.91
C THR A 1070 -48.86 -21.13 -53.52
N LEU A 1071 -50.00 -21.56 -54.05
CA LEU A 1071 -51.31 -21.01 -53.69
C LEU A 1071 -51.68 -21.51 -52.30
N THR A 1072 -51.58 -20.63 -51.31
CA THR A 1072 -52.05 -20.89 -49.95
C THR A 1072 -53.51 -20.48 -49.81
N GLN A 1073 -54.26 -21.23 -49.01
CA GLN A 1073 -55.65 -20.93 -48.72
C GLN A 1073 -55.72 -19.58 -48.01
N ALA A 1074 -56.51 -18.64 -48.53
CA ALA A 1074 -56.78 -17.39 -47.84
C ALA A 1074 -57.31 -17.69 -46.42
N PRO A 1075 -56.79 -17.03 -45.36
CA PRO A 1075 -57.25 -17.25 -44.00
C PRO A 1075 -58.78 -17.06 -43.94
N PRO A 1076 -59.50 -17.90 -43.17
CA PRO A 1076 -60.95 -17.81 -43.09
C PRO A 1076 -61.34 -16.38 -42.66
N VAL A 1077 -62.14 -15.70 -43.49
CA VAL A 1077 -62.71 -14.40 -43.14
C VAL A 1077 -63.51 -14.60 -41.85
N PRO A 1078 -63.19 -13.89 -40.75
CA PRO A 1078 -63.94 -14.04 -39.51
C PRO A 1078 -65.42 -13.73 -39.77
N PRO A 1079 -66.37 -14.50 -39.19
CA PRO A 1079 -67.79 -14.27 -39.40
C PRO A 1079 -68.12 -12.83 -39.00
N LYS A 1080 -68.76 -12.08 -39.91
CA LYS A 1080 -69.28 -10.75 -39.60
C LYS A 1080 -70.29 -10.89 -38.45
N GLN A 1081 -69.89 -10.48 -37.24
CA GLN A 1081 -70.82 -10.31 -36.14
C GLN A 1081 -71.82 -9.21 -36.50
N LYS A 1082 -73.10 -9.52 -36.33
CA LYS A 1082 -74.22 -8.59 -36.51
C LYS A 1082 -74.52 -7.91 -35.19
#